data_AF-A0A976A1N8-F1
#
_entry.id   AF-A0A976A1N8-F1
#
_cell.length_a   1.000
_cell.length_b   1.000
_cell.length_c   1.000
_cell.angle_alpha   90.00
_cell.angle_beta   90.00
_cell.angle_gamma   90.00
#
_symmetry.space_group_name_H-M   'P 1'
#
loop_
_entity.id
_entity.type
_entity.pdbx_description
1 polymer ?
#
loop_
_entity_poly.entity_id
_entity_poly.type
_entity_poly.pdbx_seq_one_letter_code
_entity_poly.pdbx_strand_id
1 'polypeptide(L)'
;MIISYPIITMPPTGNAMEESEDAWLARLLAESDDPKGAYPARRIGATYCWHGGLHIGANQATPVRAIADGTIVAYRLAPRTEAYEGQPYDTSFVLLRHETETGAATPVVFYSLYMNLAAAEHLHGRTDTLPACYRTRTSHDARMPDDPRKAKVYRRDILGYPGSQHQTGRSGFHFEIFCTDEALAGFFHDSSRITDKGSADVYGDMHFVIPEDKSFVAAHPRLPAGNGVWRTAEKEGNPMLPAGTAGSNTGQCLYVSVRLDKDKRITTTRIRTAQGQYREIGRLVQPGYAYAMLALAEALYPDNPSAGLEWLTFGRVLSEERSRHTDNWQLVPYAPGSAGYIDLSQAGIVQLSDADFPHWLGWKKVEEGTMLSPGDAIVDDPATLQMLGDNGDACKAALRHLVVKHPTEWDVADLDARFARLCKPGLPLVAEDSWQRFKEQAQKLGFWQHTGLPRAVWHFHPLQFIHHMRRALWLSANELKQAVPARALRGVGTGVPKRIVYENARPSAGRLVMPNKNTLNASWRKYGITSRARLAAFLGNSVQETGWLRATSEDESGGKWYAPWYGRGFLQLTHPGNYINYWKFRGRSIDSAVSARLARAHARADELRSNVPLHSVEESLPSAIRQWRGDVTDMTYDAADSAGYYWLKNRAYKEADVNAGSTRRTFTIHLSSQLKKGALFAFYENVPFWRVACIVNLPGHLERETPSLNGLVDRYHAYGYAQVLLFDHPTFPDETGVLQFKPEDYEWKK
;
A
#
# COMPACT_ATOMS: atom_id res chain seq x y z
N MET A 1 -2.74 4.48 -1.29
CA MET A 1 -1.70 4.91 -2.24
C MET A 1 -0.55 3.91 -2.31
N ILE A 2 0.19 3.94 -3.42
CA ILE A 2 1.49 3.29 -3.57
C ILE A 2 2.57 4.38 -3.59
N ILE A 3 3.55 4.26 -2.70
CA ILE A 3 4.58 5.27 -2.45
C ILE A 3 5.93 4.57 -2.26
N SER A 4 6.99 5.15 -2.82
CA SER A 4 8.38 4.65 -2.79
C SER A 4 9.24 5.55 -1.90
N TYR A 5 10.42 5.07 -1.53
CA TYR A 5 11.45 5.93 -0.94
C TYR A 5 12.14 6.79 -2.01
N PRO A 6 12.69 7.97 -1.64
CA PRO A 6 13.29 8.90 -2.61
C PRO A 6 14.61 8.35 -3.19
N ILE A 7 15.21 7.38 -2.51
CA ILE A 7 16.28 6.53 -3.05
C ILE A 7 15.80 5.09 -3.02
N ILE A 8 16.17 4.36 -4.07
CA ILE A 8 15.82 2.96 -4.28
C ILE A 8 17.13 2.15 -4.17
N THR A 9 17.43 1.69 -2.95
CA THR A 9 18.65 0.95 -2.57
C THR A 9 18.37 -0.56 -2.44
N MET A 10 19.26 -1.40 -3.00
CA MET A 10 19.21 -2.85 -2.79
C MET A 10 19.63 -3.19 -1.35
N PRO A 11 19.06 -4.25 -0.73
CA PRO A 11 19.56 -4.74 0.54
C PRO A 11 21.00 -5.26 0.39
N PRO A 12 21.83 -5.19 1.43
CA PRO A 12 23.23 -5.65 1.39
C PRO A 12 23.37 -7.15 1.09
N THR A 13 22.38 -7.95 1.49
CA THR A 13 22.29 -9.39 1.27
C THR A 13 20.83 -9.80 1.01
N GLY A 14 20.62 -10.87 0.23
CA GLY A 14 19.28 -11.40 -0.07
C GLY A 14 18.56 -10.67 -1.22
N ASN A 15 17.29 -11.04 -1.42
CA ASN A 15 16.44 -10.48 -2.48
C ASN A 15 15.68 -9.25 -1.94
N ALA A 16 15.73 -8.11 -2.65
CA ALA A 16 14.98 -6.90 -2.30
C ALA A 16 13.45 -7.12 -2.22
N MET A 17 12.94 -8.17 -2.86
CA MET A 17 11.54 -8.57 -2.77
C MET A 17 11.19 -9.31 -1.45
N GLU A 18 12.19 -9.67 -0.64
CA GLU A 18 12.04 -10.39 0.64
C GLU A 18 12.26 -9.49 1.87
N GLU A 19 12.86 -8.31 1.70
CA GLU A 19 13.10 -7.38 2.80
C GLU A 19 11.76 -6.89 3.38
N SER A 20 11.58 -7.03 4.70
CA SER A 20 10.40 -6.50 5.37
C SER A 20 10.40 -4.96 5.35
N GLU A 21 9.21 -4.36 5.35
CA GLU A 21 9.06 -2.89 5.40
C GLU A 21 9.76 -2.24 6.60
N ASP A 22 9.79 -2.93 7.75
CA ASP A 22 10.46 -2.49 8.98
C ASP A 22 11.99 -2.51 8.81
N ALA A 23 12.54 -3.57 8.22
CA ALA A 23 13.97 -3.69 7.94
C ALA A 23 14.45 -2.63 6.95
N TRP A 24 13.64 -2.37 5.91
CA TRP A 24 13.95 -1.32 4.93
C TRP A 24 13.98 0.07 5.60
N LEU A 25 12.96 0.39 6.40
CA LEU A 25 12.94 1.65 7.14
C LEU A 25 14.17 1.80 8.05
N ALA A 26 14.51 0.75 8.81
CA ALA A 26 15.66 0.77 9.72
C ALA A 26 16.97 1.08 8.99
N ARG A 27 17.16 0.51 7.79
CA ARG A 27 18.34 0.74 6.95
C ARG A 27 18.41 2.18 6.44
N LEU A 28 17.31 2.72 5.92
CA LEU A 28 17.27 4.10 5.44
C LEU A 28 17.47 5.12 6.56
N LEU A 29 16.98 4.82 7.77
CA LEU A 29 17.24 5.64 8.95
C LEU A 29 18.72 5.63 9.33
N ALA A 30 19.38 4.48 9.28
CA ALA A 30 20.82 4.38 9.54
C ALA A 30 21.65 5.17 8.52
N GLU A 31 21.21 5.24 7.26
CA GLU A 31 21.84 6.04 6.19
C GLU A 31 21.55 7.56 6.31
N SER A 32 20.62 7.96 7.19
CA SER A 32 20.14 9.34 7.34
C SER A 32 20.40 9.95 8.73
N ASP A 33 21.34 9.39 9.52
CA ASP A 33 21.63 9.81 10.90
C ASP A 33 22.50 11.08 10.99
N ASP A 34 22.23 12.10 10.15
CA ASP A 34 22.93 13.38 10.22
C ASP A 34 22.45 14.26 11.37
N PRO A 35 23.27 14.55 12.39
CA PRO A 35 22.85 15.39 13.49
C PRO A 35 22.56 16.85 13.07
N LYS A 36 23.10 17.30 11.93
CA LYS A 36 22.95 18.68 11.43
C LYS A 36 21.65 18.93 10.67
N GLY A 37 20.93 17.86 10.29
CA GLY A 37 19.70 17.93 9.52
C GLY A 37 18.72 16.87 9.99
N ALA A 38 18.48 16.80 11.30
CA ALA A 38 17.56 15.84 11.91
C ALA A 38 16.15 16.41 12.01
N TYR A 39 15.15 15.58 11.73
CA TYR A 39 13.76 15.89 12.04
C TYR A 39 13.45 15.60 13.52
N PRO A 40 12.62 16.39 14.21
CA PRO A 40 11.95 17.63 13.75
C PRO A 40 12.77 18.90 14.00
N ALA A 41 14.01 18.77 14.47
CA ALA A 41 14.79 19.92 14.89
C ALA A 41 16.29 19.73 14.64
N ARG A 42 16.94 20.80 14.20
CA ARG A 42 18.39 20.91 14.08
C ARG A 42 18.95 21.81 15.17
N ARG A 43 20.23 21.64 15.50
CA ARG A 43 20.91 22.46 16.50
C ARG A 43 21.69 23.59 15.85
N ILE A 44 21.43 24.83 16.28
CA ILE A 44 22.23 26.03 15.96
C ILE A 44 22.86 26.52 17.26
N GLY A 45 24.17 26.29 17.43
CA GLY A 45 24.86 26.50 18.71
C GLY A 45 24.32 25.61 19.82
N ALA A 46 23.74 26.20 20.86
CA ALA A 46 23.08 25.46 21.96
C ALA A 46 21.54 25.40 21.83
N THR A 47 20.98 25.92 20.74
CA THR A 47 19.52 26.09 20.57
C THR A 47 18.97 25.11 19.53
N TYR A 48 17.83 24.48 19.81
CA TYR A 48 17.10 23.67 18.85
C TYR A 48 16.19 24.55 17.99
N CYS A 49 16.33 24.48 16.68
CA CYS A 49 15.46 25.14 15.73
C CYS A 49 14.65 24.09 14.98
N TRP A 50 13.37 24.38 14.73
CA TRP A 50 12.50 23.54 13.90
C TRP A 50 13.15 23.26 12.54
N HIS A 51 13.03 22.02 12.08
CA HIS A 51 13.59 21.53 10.83
C HIS A 51 12.59 20.62 10.15
N GLY A 52 12.19 20.97 8.93
CA GLY A 52 11.02 20.40 8.26
C GLY A 52 11.22 18.99 7.68
N GLY A 53 12.45 18.47 7.72
CA GLY A 53 12.81 17.21 7.08
C GLY A 53 14.13 16.65 7.59
N LEU A 54 14.76 15.84 6.74
CA LEU A 54 16.03 15.21 7.08
C LEU A 54 17.02 15.15 5.91
N HIS A 55 18.31 15.11 6.25
CA HIS A 55 19.38 14.94 5.27
C HIS A 55 19.60 13.46 4.97
N ILE A 56 19.39 13.07 3.71
CA ILE A 56 19.61 11.71 3.23
C ILE A 56 20.97 11.66 2.53
N GLY A 57 21.90 10.87 3.07
CA GLY A 57 23.19 10.63 2.46
C GLY A 57 23.09 9.66 1.29
N ALA A 58 23.77 9.96 0.17
CA ALA A 58 23.80 9.07 -0.98
C ALA A 58 24.97 9.36 -1.92
N ASN A 59 25.42 8.31 -2.63
CA ASN A 59 26.40 8.45 -3.69
C ASN A 59 25.88 9.36 -4.82
N GLN A 60 26.75 10.22 -5.37
CA GLN A 60 26.42 11.17 -6.45
C GLN A 60 25.86 10.49 -7.72
N ALA A 61 26.13 9.21 -7.95
CA ALA A 61 25.58 8.44 -9.06
C ALA A 61 24.15 7.94 -8.80
N THR A 62 23.72 7.88 -7.54
CA THR A 62 22.41 7.36 -7.14
C THR A 62 21.30 8.33 -7.57
N PRO A 63 20.33 7.91 -8.41
CA PRO A 63 19.23 8.80 -8.78
C PRO A 63 18.30 9.07 -7.60
N VAL A 64 17.97 10.35 -7.37
CA VAL A 64 16.90 10.78 -6.47
C VAL A 64 15.59 10.75 -7.25
N ARG A 65 14.54 10.15 -6.66
CA ARG A 65 13.32 9.81 -7.38
C ARG A 65 12.05 10.34 -6.73
N ALA A 66 11.04 10.58 -7.57
CA ALA A 66 9.70 10.91 -7.12
C ALA A 66 9.11 9.76 -6.27
N ILE A 67 8.68 10.08 -5.05
CA ILE A 67 8.14 9.08 -4.11
C ILE A 67 6.74 8.61 -4.49
N ALA A 68 5.98 9.42 -5.22
CA ALA A 68 4.64 9.11 -5.70
C ALA A 68 4.37 9.92 -6.97
N ASP A 69 3.30 9.59 -7.68
CA ASP A 69 2.79 10.42 -8.78
C ASP A 69 2.51 11.84 -8.25
N GLY A 70 2.85 12.85 -9.04
CA GLY A 70 2.79 14.23 -8.59
C GLY A 70 2.90 15.25 -9.71
N THR A 71 2.84 16.50 -9.32
CA THR A 71 3.06 17.65 -10.21
C THR A 71 4.17 18.49 -9.62
N ILE A 72 5.19 18.81 -10.42
CA ILE A 72 6.19 19.79 -10.03
C ILE A 72 5.46 21.13 -9.89
N VAL A 73 5.58 21.76 -8.72
CA VAL A 73 5.00 23.09 -8.48
C VAL A 73 6.08 24.14 -8.42
N ALA A 74 7.27 23.81 -7.90
CA ALA A 74 8.43 24.71 -7.90
C ALA A 74 9.70 23.91 -8.15
N TYR A 75 10.69 24.53 -8.77
CA TYR A 75 12.00 23.92 -8.98
C TYR A 75 13.11 24.97 -9.09
N ARG A 76 14.35 24.50 -8.97
CA ARG A 76 15.55 25.21 -9.38
C ARG A 76 16.57 24.20 -9.87
N LEU A 77 17.15 24.44 -11.03
CA LEU A 77 18.38 23.79 -11.47
C LEU A 77 19.49 24.84 -11.41
N ALA A 78 20.22 24.88 -10.31
CA ALA A 78 21.27 25.86 -10.11
C ALA A 78 22.43 25.60 -11.09
N PRO A 79 23.03 26.65 -11.69
CA PRO A 79 24.13 26.46 -12.62
C PRO A 79 25.39 25.91 -11.95
N ARG A 80 25.64 26.26 -10.68
CA ARG A 80 26.84 25.92 -9.92
C ARG A 80 26.56 25.72 -8.43
N THR A 81 27.49 25.06 -7.76
CA THR A 81 27.53 24.92 -6.30
C THR A 81 27.86 26.27 -5.63
N GLU A 82 27.27 26.50 -4.47
CA GLU A 82 27.52 27.67 -3.62
C GLU A 82 28.42 27.30 -2.44
N ALA A 83 28.96 28.31 -1.73
CA ALA A 83 29.80 28.09 -0.55
C ALA A 83 29.29 28.90 0.64
N TYR A 84 29.33 28.28 1.83
CA TYR A 84 29.05 28.92 3.11
C TYR A 84 30.16 28.54 4.08
N GLU A 85 30.88 29.53 4.60
CA GLU A 85 32.05 29.32 5.47
C GLU A 85 33.08 28.33 4.88
N GLY A 86 33.29 28.42 3.56
CA GLY A 86 34.22 27.53 2.83
C GLY A 86 33.69 26.11 2.59
N GLN A 87 32.48 25.78 3.03
CA GLN A 87 31.86 24.47 2.78
C GLN A 87 30.88 24.54 1.60
N PRO A 88 30.94 23.56 0.66
CA PRO A 88 30.10 23.55 -0.52
C PRO A 88 28.65 23.15 -0.18
N TYR A 89 27.68 23.77 -0.85
CA TYR A 89 26.29 23.34 -0.82
C TYR A 89 25.59 23.64 -2.15
N ASP A 90 24.70 22.75 -2.57
CA ASP A 90 23.89 22.99 -3.75
C ASP A 90 22.54 23.61 -3.40
N THR A 91 21.98 24.39 -4.34
CA THR A 91 20.68 25.06 -4.19
C THR A 91 19.64 24.56 -5.19
N SER A 92 19.97 23.55 -6.02
CA SER A 92 18.96 22.94 -6.88
C SER A 92 17.92 22.23 -6.03
N PHE A 93 16.66 22.32 -6.44
CA PHE A 93 15.58 21.62 -5.77
C PHE A 93 14.42 21.29 -6.70
N VAL A 94 13.58 20.37 -6.26
CA VAL A 94 12.26 20.10 -6.84
C VAL A 94 11.24 20.02 -5.72
N LEU A 95 10.13 20.75 -5.85
CA LEU A 95 8.96 20.65 -4.99
C LEU A 95 7.81 20.02 -5.78
N LEU A 96 7.30 18.91 -5.26
CA LEU A 96 6.14 18.20 -5.82
C LEU A 96 4.90 18.44 -4.97
N ARG A 97 3.76 18.57 -5.64
CA ARG A 97 2.43 18.41 -5.04
C ARG A 97 1.85 17.06 -5.45
N HIS A 98 1.38 16.29 -4.47
CA HIS A 98 0.77 14.99 -4.65
C HIS A 98 -0.72 15.06 -4.35
N GLU A 99 -1.52 14.42 -5.20
CA GLU A 99 -2.95 14.19 -4.98
C GLU A 99 -3.21 12.71 -5.15
N THR A 100 -3.63 12.06 -4.07
CA THR A 100 -3.89 10.62 -4.06
C THR A 100 -5.00 10.31 -3.06
N GLU A 101 -5.18 9.04 -2.75
CA GLU A 101 -6.23 8.53 -1.88
C GLU A 101 -5.70 7.30 -1.13
N THR A 102 -6.11 7.16 0.13
CA THR A 102 -5.90 5.97 0.97
C THR A 102 -7.18 5.15 1.11
N GLY A 103 -8.28 5.65 0.54
CA GLY A 103 -9.63 5.17 0.71
C GLY A 103 -10.59 5.81 -0.28
N ALA A 104 -11.83 5.30 -0.36
CA ALA A 104 -12.85 5.82 -1.28
C ALA A 104 -13.33 7.24 -0.90
N ALA A 105 -13.25 7.59 0.39
CA ALA A 105 -13.67 8.86 0.96
C ALA A 105 -12.50 9.64 1.60
N THR A 106 -11.26 9.14 1.52
CA THR A 106 -10.09 9.71 2.18
C THR A 106 -9.07 10.21 1.13
N PRO A 107 -9.22 11.46 0.64
CA PRO A 107 -8.23 12.09 -0.22
C PRO A 107 -7.00 12.47 0.61
N VAL A 108 -5.82 12.35 0.00
CA VAL A 108 -4.55 12.73 0.60
C VAL A 108 -3.85 13.72 -0.31
N VAL A 109 -3.65 14.94 0.19
CA VAL A 109 -2.84 15.97 -0.46
C VAL A 109 -1.63 16.25 0.41
N PHE A 110 -0.45 16.16 -0.17
CA PHE A 110 0.80 16.47 0.50
C PHE A 110 1.84 16.95 -0.50
N TYR A 111 2.93 17.49 0.02
CA TYR A 111 4.05 17.99 -0.75
C TYR A 111 5.32 17.23 -0.37
N SER A 112 6.21 17.07 -1.33
CA SER A 112 7.56 16.58 -1.06
C SER A 112 8.60 17.52 -1.66
N LEU A 113 9.56 17.93 -0.83
CA LEU A 113 10.65 18.81 -1.21
C LEU A 113 11.95 17.99 -1.28
N TYR A 114 12.66 18.15 -2.39
CA TYR A 114 13.97 17.57 -2.62
C TYR A 114 14.96 18.72 -2.80
N MET A 115 15.61 19.16 -1.72
CA MET A 115 16.51 20.31 -1.67
C MET A 115 17.97 19.87 -1.63
N ASN A 116 18.90 20.73 -2.03
CA ASN A 116 20.33 20.40 -2.19
C ASN A 116 20.60 19.28 -3.21
N LEU A 117 19.82 19.21 -4.29
CA LEU A 117 20.15 18.37 -5.44
C LEU A 117 21.38 18.92 -6.17
N ALA A 118 22.11 18.08 -6.89
CA ALA A 118 23.30 18.47 -7.64
C ALA A 118 23.04 19.67 -8.57
N ALA A 119 23.96 20.64 -8.57
CA ALA A 119 23.98 21.70 -9.57
C ALA A 119 24.26 21.16 -10.98
N ALA A 120 23.91 21.94 -12.00
CA ALA A 120 24.02 21.55 -13.40
C ALA A 120 25.45 21.16 -13.82
N GLU A 121 26.46 21.82 -13.26
CA GLU A 121 27.88 21.52 -13.52
C GLU A 121 28.28 20.08 -13.13
N HIS A 122 27.58 19.46 -12.18
CA HIS A 122 27.85 18.10 -11.67
C HIS A 122 27.01 17.00 -12.33
N LEU A 123 26.11 17.35 -13.26
CA LEU A 123 25.24 16.37 -13.91
C LEU A 123 25.95 15.55 -15.00
N HIS A 124 27.05 16.03 -15.57
CA HIS A 124 27.92 15.30 -16.52
C HIS A 124 27.18 14.40 -17.54
N GLY A 125 26.27 14.98 -18.33
CA GLY A 125 25.51 14.24 -19.36
C GLY A 125 24.24 13.53 -18.86
N ARG A 126 23.90 13.66 -17.57
CA ARG A 126 22.66 13.10 -16.99
C ARG A 126 21.46 14.05 -17.07
N THR A 127 21.63 15.26 -17.58
CA THR A 127 20.55 16.27 -17.67
C THR A 127 19.32 15.74 -18.42
N ASP A 128 19.52 14.90 -19.43
CA ASP A 128 18.40 14.32 -20.20
C ASP A 128 17.54 13.34 -19.41
N THR A 129 18.03 12.83 -18.28
CA THR A 129 17.27 11.94 -17.38
C THR A 129 16.26 12.69 -16.52
N LEU A 130 16.39 14.02 -16.40
CA LEU A 130 15.52 14.86 -15.58
C LEU A 130 14.21 15.20 -16.32
N PRO A 131 13.12 15.53 -15.61
CA PRO A 131 11.86 15.96 -16.20
C PRO A 131 12.01 17.11 -17.19
N ALA A 132 11.32 16.96 -18.32
CA ALA A 132 11.39 17.88 -19.45
C ALA A 132 11.05 19.33 -19.07
N CYS A 133 10.21 19.54 -18.05
CA CYS A 133 9.76 20.87 -17.65
C CYS A 133 10.85 21.74 -16.99
N TYR A 134 11.96 21.16 -16.51
CA TYR A 134 13.06 21.96 -15.93
C TYR A 134 14.47 21.60 -16.41
N ARG A 135 14.67 20.51 -17.14
CA ARG A 135 16.00 20.07 -17.58
C ARG A 135 16.74 21.04 -18.52
N THR A 136 16.03 21.95 -19.20
CA THR A 136 16.59 22.84 -20.22
C THR A 136 16.96 24.24 -19.70
N ARG A 137 16.71 24.53 -18.42
CA ARG A 137 16.78 25.91 -17.89
C ARG A 137 17.51 25.95 -16.56
N THR A 138 18.77 26.35 -16.59
CA THR A 138 19.56 26.64 -15.39
C THR A 138 19.28 28.07 -14.91
N SER A 139 19.20 28.27 -13.59
CA SER A 139 18.81 29.56 -12.99
C SER A 139 19.26 29.63 -11.53
N HIS A 140 19.69 30.82 -11.08
CA HIS A 140 19.91 31.07 -9.65
C HIS A 140 18.58 31.22 -8.89
N ASP A 141 17.54 31.72 -9.57
CA ASP A 141 16.22 31.89 -8.97
C ASP A 141 15.36 30.62 -9.08
N ALA A 142 14.43 30.47 -8.12
CA ALA A 142 13.38 29.45 -8.19
C ALA A 142 12.40 29.77 -9.33
N ARG A 143 11.80 28.71 -9.89
CA ARG A 143 10.84 28.82 -11.00
C ARG A 143 9.64 27.94 -10.76
N MET A 144 8.51 28.36 -11.32
CA MET A 144 7.33 27.52 -11.49
C MET A 144 7.34 26.95 -12.93
N PRO A 145 6.77 25.77 -13.19
CA PRO A 145 6.61 25.28 -14.55
C PRO A 145 5.73 26.21 -15.40
N ASP A 146 6.15 26.46 -16.64
CA ASP A 146 5.41 27.32 -17.58
C ASP A 146 4.02 26.73 -17.95
N ASP A 147 3.90 25.40 -18.01
CA ASP A 147 2.63 24.68 -18.19
C ASP A 147 2.52 23.54 -17.15
N PRO A 148 1.63 23.66 -16.15
CA PRO A 148 1.43 22.62 -15.13
C PRO A 148 1.07 21.24 -15.71
N ARG A 149 0.47 21.17 -16.91
CA ARG A 149 0.13 19.89 -17.56
C ARG A 149 1.36 19.14 -18.05
N LYS A 150 2.47 19.85 -18.30
CA LYS A 150 3.76 19.28 -18.70
C LYS A 150 4.69 19.03 -17.50
N ALA A 151 4.23 19.34 -16.29
CA ALA A 151 4.97 19.21 -15.05
C ALA A 151 4.62 17.94 -14.26
N LYS A 152 3.85 17.03 -14.85
CA LYS A 152 3.51 15.73 -14.24
C LYS A 152 4.75 14.85 -14.19
N VAL A 153 4.96 14.23 -13.03
CA VAL A 153 5.98 13.21 -12.78
C VAL A 153 5.30 11.99 -12.19
N TYR A 154 5.82 10.82 -12.51
CA TYR A 154 5.31 9.55 -12.02
C TYR A 154 6.23 8.99 -10.93
N ARG A 155 5.68 8.14 -10.09
CA ARG A 155 6.46 7.46 -9.06
C ARG A 155 7.70 6.81 -9.69
N ARG A 156 8.86 7.06 -9.08
CA ARG A 156 10.20 6.61 -9.48
C ARG A 156 10.85 7.36 -10.64
N ASP A 157 10.21 8.37 -11.23
CA ASP A 157 10.91 9.28 -12.16
C ASP A 157 12.09 9.94 -11.46
N ILE A 158 13.21 10.13 -12.18
CA ILE A 158 14.42 10.74 -11.64
C ILE A 158 14.21 12.25 -11.52
N LEU A 159 14.30 12.80 -10.32
CA LEU A 159 14.20 14.24 -10.05
C LEU A 159 15.55 14.92 -9.93
N GLY A 160 16.63 14.16 -9.85
CA GLY A 160 17.96 14.72 -9.68
C GLY A 160 18.93 13.69 -9.14
N TYR A 161 20.05 14.21 -8.69
CA TYR A 161 21.12 13.45 -8.07
C TYR A 161 21.55 14.16 -6.78
N PRO A 162 22.10 13.43 -5.81
CA PRO A 162 22.61 14.01 -4.57
C PRO A 162 23.62 15.12 -4.85
N GLY A 163 23.45 16.25 -4.18
CA GLY A 163 24.35 17.40 -4.23
C GLY A 163 25.22 17.50 -2.98
N SER A 164 25.85 18.67 -2.81
CA SER A 164 26.65 18.99 -1.63
C SER A 164 25.80 19.52 -0.48
N GLN A 165 26.11 19.13 0.77
CA GLN A 165 25.36 19.49 1.99
C GLN A 165 26.23 20.11 3.09
N HIS A 166 26.85 21.26 2.83
CA HIS A 166 27.61 22.04 3.83
C HIS A 166 28.75 21.24 4.49
N GLN A 167 29.32 20.26 3.78
CA GLN A 167 30.45 19.46 4.23
C GLN A 167 31.20 18.89 3.02
N THR A 168 32.46 19.27 2.85
CA THR A 168 33.32 18.76 1.78
C THR A 168 33.41 17.23 1.83
N GLY A 169 33.25 16.57 0.69
CA GLY A 169 33.28 15.11 0.55
C GLY A 169 31.99 14.41 0.92
N ARG A 170 30.97 15.13 1.40
CA ARG A 170 29.66 14.58 1.71
C ARG A 170 28.64 14.90 0.63
N SER A 171 27.94 13.86 0.19
CA SER A 171 26.94 13.91 -0.87
C SER A 171 25.59 13.44 -0.33
N GLY A 172 24.53 14.17 -0.64
CA GLY A 172 23.19 13.89 -0.15
C GLY A 172 22.18 14.91 -0.64
N PHE A 173 20.99 14.90 -0.05
CA PHE A 173 19.97 15.92 -0.28
C PHE A 173 19.10 16.06 0.96
N HIS A 174 18.50 17.24 1.12
CA HIS A 174 17.50 17.49 2.16
C HIS A 174 16.12 17.07 1.63
N PHE A 175 15.37 16.30 2.43
CA PHE A 175 14.07 15.76 2.05
C PHE A 175 12.99 16.09 3.08
N GLU A 176 11.89 16.71 2.63
CA GLU A 176 10.74 17.03 3.47
C GLU A 176 9.45 16.40 2.93
N ILE A 177 8.53 16.09 3.84
CA ILE A 177 7.13 15.83 3.53
C ILE A 177 6.27 16.72 4.43
N PHE A 178 5.37 17.49 3.81
CA PHE A 178 4.50 18.39 4.55
C PHE A 178 3.11 18.56 3.90
N CYS A 179 2.17 19.17 4.62
CA CYS A 179 0.84 19.49 4.10
C CYS A 179 0.26 20.75 4.77
N THR A 180 -0.79 21.32 4.17
CA THR A 180 -1.52 22.47 4.72
C THR A 180 -2.49 22.03 5.83
N ASP A 181 -3.04 22.98 6.60
CA ASP A 181 -4.10 22.69 7.59
C ASP A 181 -5.31 21.97 6.95
N GLU A 182 -5.77 22.47 5.80
CA GLU A 182 -6.89 21.88 5.03
C GLU A 182 -6.57 20.45 4.60
N ALA A 183 -5.37 20.23 4.04
CA ALA A 183 -4.96 18.92 3.58
C ALA A 183 -4.81 17.92 4.73
N LEU A 184 -4.19 18.32 5.85
CA LEU A 184 -4.03 17.47 7.02
C LEU A 184 -5.38 17.02 7.58
N ALA A 185 -6.35 17.94 7.68
CA ALA A 185 -7.69 17.65 8.18
C ALA A 185 -8.44 16.60 7.32
N GLY A 186 -8.06 16.43 6.06
CA GLY A 186 -8.65 15.45 5.15
C GLY A 186 -8.24 13.99 5.40
N PHE A 187 -7.11 13.74 6.06
CA PHE A 187 -6.61 12.35 6.25
C PHE A 187 -6.02 12.03 7.61
N PHE A 188 -5.58 13.00 8.42
CA PHE A 188 -5.08 12.74 9.76
C PHE A 188 -6.22 12.75 10.76
N HIS A 189 -6.61 11.57 11.24
CA HIS A 189 -7.60 11.42 12.29
C HIS A 189 -6.91 11.28 13.65
N ASP A 190 -7.20 12.15 14.60
CA ASP A 190 -6.67 12.05 15.96
C ASP A 190 -7.38 10.93 16.71
N SER A 191 -6.80 9.73 16.74
CA SER A 191 -7.36 8.55 17.41
C SER A 191 -7.70 8.77 18.89
N SER A 192 -7.09 9.74 19.58
CA SER A 192 -7.42 10.02 20.98
C SER A 192 -8.82 10.60 21.17
N ARG A 193 -9.44 11.10 20.09
CA ARG A 193 -10.78 11.71 20.08
C ARG A 193 -11.87 10.75 19.60
N ILE A 194 -11.50 9.56 19.14
CA ILE A 194 -12.45 8.59 18.58
C ILE A 194 -12.97 7.70 19.71
N THR A 195 -14.29 7.68 19.90
CA THR A 195 -14.94 7.01 21.04
C THR A 195 -15.73 5.75 20.68
N ASP A 196 -15.88 5.45 19.39
CA ASP A 196 -16.58 4.24 18.90
C ASP A 196 -15.85 3.66 17.69
N LYS A 197 -15.94 4.33 16.54
CA LYS A 197 -15.50 3.80 15.26
C LYS A 197 -14.64 4.80 14.51
N GLY A 198 -13.48 4.36 14.03
CA GLY A 198 -12.60 5.12 13.15
C GLY A 198 -13.09 5.19 11.71
N SER A 199 -12.23 5.68 10.82
CA SER A 199 -12.51 5.91 9.39
C SER A 199 -13.07 4.68 8.69
N ALA A 200 -14.07 4.86 7.81
CA ALA A 200 -14.60 3.77 6.99
C ALA A 200 -13.57 3.21 6.00
N ASP A 201 -12.55 4.00 5.65
CA ASP A 201 -11.47 3.63 4.76
C ASP A 201 -10.29 3.02 5.53
N VAL A 202 -10.44 1.76 5.90
CA VAL A 202 -9.43 1.06 6.72
C VAL A 202 -8.21 0.60 5.91
N TYR A 203 -7.05 0.58 6.55
CA TYR A 203 -5.86 -0.11 6.05
C TYR A 203 -4.92 -0.51 7.18
N GLY A 204 -3.96 -1.38 6.86
CA GLY A 204 -2.90 -1.79 7.79
C GLY A 204 -3.40 -2.69 8.92
N ASP A 205 -2.90 -2.46 10.13
CA ASP A 205 -3.28 -3.20 11.33
C ASP A 205 -4.65 -2.67 11.81
N MET A 206 -5.45 -3.56 12.40
CA MET A 206 -6.68 -3.16 13.09
C MET A 206 -6.39 -2.96 14.57
N HIS A 207 -7.04 -1.99 15.19
CA HIS A 207 -6.81 -1.67 16.57
C HIS A 207 -8.07 -1.54 17.40
N PHE A 208 -7.92 -1.81 18.69
CA PHE A 208 -9.02 -1.78 19.65
C PHE A 208 -8.59 -1.10 20.94
N VAL A 209 -9.44 -0.23 21.47
CA VAL A 209 -9.28 0.31 22.83
C VAL A 209 -10.32 -0.36 23.71
N ILE A 210 -9.86 -1.27 24.57
CA ILE A 210 -10.72 -2.01 25.49
C ILE A 210 -10.70 -1.29 26.84
N PRO A 211 -11.84 -0.77 27.32
CA PRO A 211 -11.90 -0.09 28.62
C PRO A 211 -11.61 -1.06 29.76
N GLU A 212 -11.33 -0.53 30.94
CA GLU A 212 -11.09 -1.35 32.14
C GLU A 212 -12.27 -2.24 32.51
N ASP A 213 -11.99 -3.28 33.31
CA ASP A 213 -12.99 -4.16 33.93
C ASP A 213 -13.86 -4.97 32.94
N LYS A 214 -13.34 -5.25 31.74
CA LYS A 214 -13.93 -6.21 30.79
C LYS A 214 -13.53 -7.64 31.14
N SER A 215 -14.48 -8.57 31.00
CA SER A 215 -14.26 -9.99 31.25
C SER A 215 -13.79 -10.73 29.99
N PHE A 216 -12.91 -11.70 30.20
CA PHE A 216 -12.36 -12.59 29.19
C PHE A 216 -12.71 -14.03 29.55
N VAL A 217 -13.04 -14.85 28.55
CA VAL A 217 -13.38 -16.27 28.73
C VAL A 217 -12.29 -17.18 28.18
N ALA A 218 -12.15 -18.37 28.76
CA ALA A 218 -11.08 -19.32 28.42
C ALA A 218 -11.25 -19.99 27.04
N ALA A 219 -12.44 -19.99 26.47
CA ALA A 219 -12.72 -20.59 25.17
C ALA A 219 -13.67 -19.73 24.35
N HIS A 220 -13.49 -19.71 23.03
CA HIS A 220 -14.39 -18.99 22.14
C HIS A 220 -15.84 -19.52 22.33
N PRO A 221 -16.83 -18.68 22.66
CA PRO A 221 -18.17 -19.14 23.07
C PRO A 221 -18.96 -19.95 22.05
N ARG A 222 -18.65 -19.76 20.75
CA ARG A 222 -19.25 -20.55 19.66
C ARG A 222 -18.50 -21.83 19.28
N LEU A 223 -17.45 -22.20 20.01
CA LEU A 223 -16.84 -23.51 19.82
C LEU A 223 -17.86 -24.59 20.27
N PRO A 224 -18.18 -25.58 19.43
CA PRO A 224 -19.00 -26.72 19.81
C PRO A 224 -18.38 -27.42 21.01
N ALA A 225 -19.23 -27.94 21.89
CA ALA A 225 -18.78 -28.82 22.96
C ALA A 225 -18.15 -30.10 22.34
N GLY A 226 -16.83 -30.26 22.48
CA GLY A 226 -16.07 -31.40 21.97
C GLY A 226 -14.96 -31.06 20.97
N ASN A 227 -14.12 -32.04 20.62
CA ASN A 227 -12.91 -31.84 19.81
C ASN A 227 -13.15 -31.74 18.28
N GLY A 228 -14.39 -31.59 17.82
CA GLY A 228 -14.82 -32.21 16.56
C GLY A 228 -14.81 -31.41 15.25
N VAL A 229 -14.82 -30.07 15.24
CA VAL A 229 -14.97 -29.33 13.95
C VAL A 229 -14.10 -28.05 13.85
N TRP A 230 -13.58 -27.56 14.98
CA TRP A 230 -12.85 -26.27 15.05
C TRP A 230 -11.39 -26.42 15.44
N ARG A 231 -10.95 -27.69 15.52
CA ARG A 231 -9.58 -28.14 15.59
C ARG A 231 -9.08 -28.60 14.22
N THR A 232 -9.49 -27.94 13.13
CA THR A 232 -8.75 -28.10 11.88
C THR A 232 -7.43 -27.41 12.09
N ALA A 233 -6.49 -28.16 12.65
CA ALA A 233 -5.09 -28.01 12.40
C ALA A 233 -4.88 -27.39 11.00
N GLU A 234 -4.01 -26.39 10.90
CA GLU A 234 -3.27 -26.21 9.65
C GLU A 234 -2.58 -27.55 9.28
N LYS A 235 -1.93 -27.67 8.11
CA LYS A 235 -1.30 -28.95 7.74
C LYS A 235 -0.35 -29.49 8.83
N GLU A 236 0.10 -28.59 9.70
CA GLU A 236 1.08 -28.74 10.78
C GLU A 236 0.48 -29.00 12.19
N GLY A 237 -0.85 -29.04 12.38
CA GLY A 237 -1.44 -29.46 13.68
C GLY A 237 -1.98 -28.35 14.59
N ASN A 238 -1.74 -27.07 14.30
CA ASN A 238 -2.05 -25.98 15.25
C ASN A 238 -3.55 -25.62 15.31
N PRO A 239 -4.15 -25.49 16.52
CA PRO A 239 -5.55 -25.15 16.65
C PRO A 239 -5.83 -23.69 16.25
N MET A 240 -6.81 -23.47 15.38
CA MET A 240 -7.17 -22.12 14.90
C MET A 240 -7.78 -21.23 15.99
N LEU A 241 -8.55 -21.84 16.90
CA LEU A 241 -9.13 -21.22 18.08
C LEU A 241 -8.55 -21.92 19.33
N PRO A 242 -7.31 -21.60 19.75
CA PRO A 242 -6.69 -22.22 20.91
C PRO A 242 -7.42 -21.86 22.21
N ALA A 243 -7.24 -22.66 23.26
CA ALA A 243 -7.71 -22.29 24.60
C ALA A 243 -6.93 -21.08 25.12
N GLY A 244 -7.62 -20.20 25.83
CA GLY A 244 -7.05 -19.13 26.63
C GLY A 244 -7.32 -19.34 28.12
N THR A 245 -7.15 -18.27 28.89
CA THR A 245 -7.40 -18.21 30.33
C THR A 245 -8.53 -17.22 30.57
N ALA A 246 -9.50 -17.59 31.42
CA ALA A 246 -10.54 -16.66 31.84
C ALA A 246 -9.97 -15.63 32.84
N GLY A 247 -10.46 -14.39 32.78
CA GLY A 247 -9.98 -13.32 33.66
C GLY A 247 -10.59 -11.96 33.32
N SER A 248 -9.93 -10.89 33.76
CA SER A 248 -10.32 -9.49 33.52
C SER A 248 -9.10 -8.58 33.40
N ASN A 249 -9.26 -7.44 32.74
CA ASN A 249 -8.26 -6.36 32.68
C ASN A 249 -8.50 -5.33 33.80
N THR A 250 -8.67 -5.81 35.03
CA THR A 250 -9.14 -4.98 36.14
C THR A 250 -8.28 -3.74 36.36
N GLY A 251 -8.92 -2.57 36.36
CA GLY A 251 -8.25 -1.26 36.50
C GLY A 251 -7.24 -0.90 35.39
N GLN A 252 -7.29 -1.56 34.22
CA GLN A 252 -6.38 -1.29 33.10
C GLN A 252 -7.10 -1.23 31.75
N CYS A 253 -7.11 -0.04 31.14
CA CYS A 253 -7.45 0.11 29.73
C CYS A 253 -6.37 -0.55 28.84
N LEU A 254 -6.81 -1.33 27.84
CA LEU A 254 -5.94 -2.03 26.91
C LEU A 254 -5.97 -1.38 25.51
N TYR A 255 -4.79 -1.25 24.91
CA TYR A 255 -4.60 -0.78 23.54
C TYR A 255 -4.08 -1.93 22.69
N VAL A 256 -4.97 -2.53 21.91
CA VAL A 256 -4.73 -3.78 21.18
C VAL A 256 -4.49 -3.49 19.72
N SER A 257 -3.46 -4.11 19.13
CA SER A 257 -3.19 -4.07 17.69
C SER A 257 -3.21 -5.48 17.12
N VAL A 258 -3.93 -5.69 16.04
CA VAL A 258 -4.14 -6.97 15.35
C VAL A 258 -3.61 -6.84 13.93
N ARG A 259 -2.60 -7.65 13.61
CA ARG A 259 -1.99 -7.76 12.29
C ARG A 259 -2.31 -9.11 11.67
N LEU A 260 -2.79 -9.11 10.42
CA LEU A 260 -2.84 -10.30 9.58
C LEU A 260 -1.59 -10.32 8.69
N ASP A 261 -0.62 -11.15 9.04
CA ASP A 261 0.67 -11.24 8.34
C ASP A 261 0.84 -12.63 7.74
N LYS A 262 0.73 -12.71 6.40
CA LYS A 262 0.74 -13.96 5.63
C LYS A 262 -0.27 -14.98 6.15
N ASP A 263 0.19 -16.02 6.83
CA ASP A 263 -0.60 -17.09 7.45
C ASP A 263 -1.02 -16.78 8.89
N LYS A 264 -0.37 -15.81 9.54
CA LYS A 264 -0.48 -15.55 10.97
C LYS A 264 -1.46 -14.42 11.29
N ARG A 265 -2.13 -14.54 12.43
CA ARG A 265 -2.71 -13.41 13.17
C ARG A 265 -1.79 -13.08 14.35
N ILE A 266 -1.35 -11.83 14.44
CA ILE A 266 -0.48 -11.33 15.52
C ILE A 266 -1.28 -10.30 16.30
N THR A 267 -1.46 -10.52 17.61
CA THR A 267 -2.12 -9.59 18.52
C THR A 267 -1.13 -9.08 19.54
N THR A 268 -0.98 -7.75 19.64
CA THR A 268 -0.14 -7.09 20.63
C THR A 268 -0.99 -6.18 21.50
N THR A 269 -0.89 -6.33 22.82
CA THR A 269 -1.60 -5.51 23.80
C THR A 269 -0.64 -4.59 24.54
N ARG A 270 -1.02 -3.32 24.67
CA ARG A 270 -0.32 -2.30 25.45
C ARG A 270 -1.21 -1.72 26.54
N ILE A 271 -0.59 -1.18 27.58
CA ILE A 271 -1.25 -0.36 28.61
C ILE A 271 -0.57 1.00 28.71
N ARG A 272 -1.32 2.00 29.17
CA ARG A 272 -0.78 3.32 29.48
C ARG A 272 -0.16 3.31 30.89
N THR A 273 1.10 3.72 31.02
CA THR A 273 1.79 3.87 32.30
C THR A 273 1.38 5.18 33.00
N ALA A 274 1.72 5.32 34.28
CA ALA A 274 1.48 6.55 35.04
C ALA A 274 2.18 7.78 34.41
N GLN A 275 3.31 7.56 33.73
CA GLN A 275 4.05 8.58 32.98
C GLN A 275 3.45 8.87 31.60
N GLY A 276 2.33 8.23 31.23
CA GLY A 276 1.64 8.42 29.97
C GLY A 276 2.26 7.68 28.78
N GLN A 277 3.23 6.79 29.00
CA GLN A 277 3.84 5.96 27.95
C GLN A 277 3.01 4.69 27.68
N TYR A 278 3.18 4.08 26.52
CA TYR A 278 2.47 2.85 26.15
C TYR A 278 3.41 1.66 26.13
N ARG A 279 3.24 0.76 27.11
CA ARG A 279 4.09 -0.42 27.29
C ARG A 279 3.38 -1.67 26.86
N GLU A 280 4.06 -2.52 26.09
CA GLU A 280 3.58 -3.85 25.73
C GLU A 280 3.49 -4.76 26.97
N ILE A 281 2.36 -5.46 27.12
CA ILE A 281 2.12 -6.41 28.21
C ILE A 281 1.92 -7.85 27.71
N GLY A 282 1.72 -8.03 26.41
CA GLY A 282 1.55 -9.34 25.83
C GLY A 282 1.52 -9.29 24.30
N ARG A 283 2.07 -10.34 23.70
CA ARG A 283 2.05 -10.58 22.25
C ARG A 283 1.70 -12.04 22.00
N LEU A 284 0.73 -12.26 21.13
CA LEU A 284 0.21 -13.57 20.76
C LEU A 284 0.30 -13.75 19.25
N VAL A 285 0.80 -14.90 18.81
CA VAL A 285 0.89 -15.29 17.39
C VAL A 285 0.05 -16.55 17.18
N GLN A 286 -0.90 -16.49 16.25
CA GLN A 286 -1.74 -17.60 15.83
C GLN A 286 -1.38 -17.97 14.37
N PRO A 287 -0.51 -18.96 14.15
CA PRO A 287 -0.18 -19.44 12.80
C PRO A 287 -1.40 -20.07 12.11
N GLY A 288 -1.40 -20.03 10.77
CA GLY A 288 -2.48 -20.57 9.94
C GLY A 288 -3.82 -19.82 9.98
N TYR A 289 -4.04 -18.92 10.96
CA TYR A 289 -5.29 -18.20 11.16
C TYR A 289 -5.77 -17.48 9.90
N ALA A 290 -4.88 -16.69 9.27
CA ALA A 290 -5.23 -15.92 8.07
C ALA A 290 -5.60 -16.85 6.90
N TYR A 291 -5.03 -18.05 6.86
CA TYR A 291 -5.34 -19.07 5.86
C TYR A 291 -6.61 -19.87 6.16
N ALA A 292 -7.18 -19.74 7.36
CA ALA A 292 -8.42 -20.38 7.78
C ALA A 292 -9.62 -19.41 7.78
N MET A 293 -9.42 -18.13 7.43
CA MET A 293 -10.44 -17.07 7.52
C MET A 293 -11.78 -17.43 6.88
N LEU A 294 -11.79 -18.08 5.70
CA LEU A 294 -13.05 -18.52 5.08
C LEU A 294 -13.78 -19.55 5.95
N ALA A 295 -13.06 -20.59 6.39
CA ALA A 295 -13.66 -21.64 7.21
C ALA A 295 -14.14 -21.10 8.57
N LEU A 296 -13.38 -20.17 9.17
CA LEU A 296 -13.80 -19.46 10.38
C LEU A 296 -15.06 -18.63 10.13
N ALA A 297 -15.12 -17.87 9.03
CA ALA A 297 -16.28 -17.06 8.69
C ALA A 297 -17.53 -17.91 8.44
N GLU A 298 -17.40 -18.99 7.67
CA GLU A 298 -18.49 -19.94 7.37
C GLU A 298 -19.07 -20.58 8.63
N ALA A 299 -18.20 -20.86 9.59
CA ALA A 299 -18.61 -21.58 10.78
C ALA A 299 -19.09 -20.63 11.90
N LEU A 300 -18.54 -19.40 12.02
CA LEU A 300 -18.89 -18.44 13.08
C LEU A 300 -20.08 -17.55 12.70
N TYR A 301 -20.31 -17.36 11.40
CA TYR A 301 -21.37 -16.51 10.83
C TYR A 301 -22.12 -17.27 9.72
N PRO A 302 -22.75 -18.42 10.04
CA PRO A 302 -23.28 -19.34 9.03
C PRO A 302 -24.42 -18.77 8.18
N ASP A 303 -25.09 -17.70 8.64
CA ASP A 303 -26.15 -17.03 7.91
C ASP A 303 -25.63 -16.00 6.90
N ASN A 304 -24.43 -15.44 7.11
CA ASN A 304 -23.74 -14.60 6.15
C ASN A 304 -22.21 -14.61 6.39
N PRO A 305 -21.50 -15.63 5.88
CA PRO A 305 -20.04 -15.73 6.01
C PRO A 305 -19.28 -14.53 5.45
N SER A 306 -19.83 -13.86 4.45
CA SER A 306 -19.24 -12.68 3.82
C SER A 306 -19.17 -11.48 4.79
N ALA A 307 -20.22 -11.24 5.56
CA ALA A 307 -20.19 -10.28 6.67
C ALA A 307 -19.26 -10.76 7.82
N GLY A 308 -19.25 -12.06 8.09
CA GLY A 308 -18.33 -12.67 9.05
C GLY A 308 -16.85 -12.45 8.71
N LEU A 309 -16.50 -12.50 7.43
CA LEU A 309 -15.15 -12.22 6.95
C LEU A 309 -14.72 -10.78 7.27
N GLU A 310 -15.63 -9.81 7.15
CA GLU A 310 -15.36 -8.42 7.53
C GLU A 310 -15.20 -8.26 9.04
N TRP A 311 -16.00 -8.96 9.86
CA TRP A 311 -15.79 -8.98 11.31
C TRP A 311 -14.40 -9.52 11.69
N LEU A 312 -13.98 -10.63 11.09
CA LEU A 312 -12.68 -11.24 11.38
C LEU A 312 -11.51 -10.38 10.86
N THR A 313 -11.71 -9.65 9.75
CA THR A 313 -10.65 -8.86 9.10
C THR A 313 -10.53 -7.45 9.68
N PHE A 314 -11.65 -6.78 9.92
CA PHE A 314 -11.72 -5.36 10.29
C PHE A 314 -12.24 -5.13 11.71
N GLY A 315 -12.75 -6.16 12.37
CA GLY A 315 -13.46 -6.00 13.64
C GLY A 315 -14.82 -5.31 13.51
N ARG A 316 -15.30 -5.07 12.30
CA ARG A 316 -16.62 -4.50 11.96
C ARG A 316 -16.97 -4.72 10.49
N VAL A 317 -18.26 -4.61 10.18
CA VAL A 317 -18.75 -4.68 8.79
C VAL A 317 -18.74 -3.28 8.18
N LEU A 318 -18.03 -3.13 7.06
CA LEU A 318 -17.92 -1.90 6.28
C LEU A 318 -18.87 -1.88 5.08
N SER A 319 -19.30 -3.05 4.60
CA SER A 319 -20.26 -3.18 3.51
C SER A 319 -21.72 -3.08 3.97
N GLU A 320 -22.65 -3.17 3.02
CA GLU A 320 -24.09 -3.24 3.29
C GLU A 320 -24.55 -4.63 3.78
N GLU A 321 -23.64 -5.60 3.86
CA GLU A 321 -23.97 -6.96 4.28
C GLU A 321 -24.30 -7.06 5.76
N ARG A 322 -25.14 -8.03 6.13
CA ARG A 322 -25.54 -8.23 7.53
C ARG A 322 -25.57 -9.71 7.86
N SER A 323 -25.14 -10.03 9.07
CA SER A 323 -25.36 -11.31 9.74
C SER A 323 -26.17 -11.04 11.01
N ARG A 324 -26.95 -12.04 11.44
CA ARG A 324 -27.61 -12.06 12.75
C ARG A 324 -26.59 -12.18 13.88
N HIS A 325 -25.37 -12.61 13.57
CA HIS A 325 -24.24 -12.69 14.45
C HIS A 325 -23.36 -11.45 14.25
N THR A 326 -23.25 -10.62 15.28
CA THR A 326 -22.50 -9.36 15.24
C THR A 326 -21.35 -9.29 16.25
N ASP A 327 -21.19 -10.32 17.05
CA ASP A 327 -20.11 -10.51 18.02
C ASP A 327 -18.82 -10.97 17.32
N ASN A 328 -17.70 -10.38 17.74
CA ASN A 328 -16.37 -10.65 17.22
C ASN A 328 -15.45 -11.14 18.36
N TRP A 329 -15.65 -12.39 18.79
CA TRP A 329 -14.83 -13.01 19.84
C TRP A 329 -13.42 -13.29 19.33
N GLN A 330 -12.44 -12.62 19.94
CA GLN A 330 -11.04 -12.73 19.57
C GLN A 330 -10.18 -13.01 20.80
N LEU A 331 -9.14 -13.83 20.63
CA LEU A 331 -8.15 -14.10 21.67
C LEU A 331 -7.20 -12.90 21.79
N VAL A 332 -7.15 -12.31 22.98
CA VAL A 332 -6.41 -11.08 23.27
C VAL A 332 -5.62 -11.25 24.59
N PRO A 333 -4.31 -10.90 24.62
CA PRO A 333 -3.57 -10.77 25.87
C PRO A 333 -4.18 -9.67 26.74
N TYR A 334 -4.59 -9.99 27.97
CA TYR A 334 -5.19 -9.01 28.91
C TYR A 334 -4.32 -8.74 30.14
N ALA A 335 -3.36 -9.62 30.43
CA ALA A 335 -2.38 -9.46 31.50
C ALA A 335 -1.08 -10.19 31.12
N PRO A 336 0.06 -9.91 31.77
CA PRO A 336 1.31 -10.63 31.51
C PRO A 336 1.12 -12.15 31.60
N GLY A 337 1.47 -12.86 30.53
CA GLY A 337 1.32 -14.32 30.42
C GLY A 337 -0.12 -14.85 30.31
N SER A 338 -1.14 -13.98 30.25
CA SER A 338 -2.55 -14.37 30.17
C SER A 338 -3.25 -13.78 28.95
N ALA A 339 -3.93 -14.64 28.19
CA ALA A 339 -4.76 -14.24 27.06
C ALA A 339 -6.11 -14.97 27.13
N GLY A 340 -7.20 -14.27 26.83
CA GLY A 340 -8.55 -14.84 26.86
C GLY A 340 -9.40 -14.26 25.73
N TYR A 341 -10.57 -14.85 25.49
CA TYR A 341 -11.49 -14.39 24.45
C TYR A 341 -12.36 -13.26 24.97
N ILE A 342 -12.46 -12.20 24.18
CA ILE A 342 -13.38 -11.07 24.37
C ILE A 342 -14.09 -10.76 23.05
N ASP A 343 -15.36 -10.39 23.13
CA ASP A 343 -16.09 -9.85 21.97
C ASP A 343 -15.70 -8.38 21.75
N LEU A 344 -14.96 -8.14 20.67
CA LEU A 344 -14.48 -6.80 20.28
C LEU A 344 -15.58 -5.92 19.65
N SER A 345 -16.80 -6.44 19.46
CA SER A 345 -17.96 -5.67 19.01
C SER A 345 -18.73 -5.00 20.16
N GLN A 346 -18.42 -5.35 21.42
CA GLN A 346 -19.12 -4.84 22.58
C GLN A 346 -19.09 -3.31 22.64
N ALA A 347 -20.19 -2.72 23.12
CA ALA A 347 -20.26 -1.29 23.38
C ALA A 347 -19.12 -0.80 24.29
N GLY A 348 -18.56 0.34 23.92
CA GLY A 348 -17.44 0.98 24.60
C GLY A 348 -16.05 0.49 24.17
N ILE A 349 -15.95 -0.56 23.34
CA ILE A 349 -14.67 -0.92 22.70
C ILE A 349 -14.53 -0.09 21.43
N VAL A 350 -13.49 0.75 21.37
CA VAL A 350 -13.21 1.57 20.19
C VAL A 350 -12.57 0.70 19.10
N GLN A 351 -12.97 0.88 17.85
CA GLN A 351 -12.50 0.10 16.69
C GLN A 351 -11.84 1.01 15.65
N LEU A 352 -10.55 0.79 15.39
CA LEU A 352 -9.68 1.67 14.61
C LEU A 352 -8.82 0.87 13.63
N SER A 353 -8.12 1.56 12.74
CA SER A 353 -7.05 0.99 11.89
C SER A 353 -5.84 1.94 11.84
N ASP A 354 -4.79 1.59 11.10
CA ASP A 354 -3.68 2.51 10.87
C ASP A 354 -4.15 3.82 10.20
N ALA A 355 -5.28 3.81 9.48
CA ALA A 355 -5.89 5.02 8.92
C ALA A 355 -6.24 6.08 9.98
N ASP A 356 -6.36 5.68 11.25
CA ASP A 356 -6.76 6.55 12.35
C ASP A 356 -5.57 7.08 13.16
N PHE A 357 -4.33 6.96 12.67
CA PHE A 357 -3.10 7.43 13.33
C PHE A 357 -3.07 7.12 14.85
N PRO A 358 -2.95 5.84 15.24
CA PRO A 358 -3.00 5.42 16.64
C PRO A 358 -2.00 6.15 17.55
N HIS A 359 -2.49 6.92 18.51
CA HIS A 359 -1.66 7.75 19.38
C HIS A 359 -0.79 6.92 20.35
N TRP A 360 -1.20 5.70 20.70
CA TRP A 360 -0.36 4.77 21.47
C TRP A 360 0.77 4.13 20.65
N LEU A 361 0.76 4.30 19.33
CA LEU A 361 1.90 3.99 18.45
C LEU A 361 2.80 5.20 18.23
N GLY A 362 2.52 6.33 18.89
CA GLY A 362 3.37 7.52 18.94
C GLY A 362 2.85 8.71 18.13
N TRP A 363 1.83 8.55 17.29
CA TRP A 363 1.32 9.64 16.45
C TRP A 363 0.79 10.79 17.30
N LYS A 364 1.39 11.98 17.14
CA LYS A 364 1.02 13.17 17.92
C LYS A 364 1.23 14.43 17.10
N LYS A 365 0.24 15.33 17.13
CA LYS A 365 0.39 16.69 16.61
C LYS A 365 1.10 17.58 17.62
N VAL A 366 2.02 18.41 17.13
CA VAL A 366 2.71 19.44 17.90
C VAL A 366 2.56 20.77 17.17
N GLU A 367 1.99 21.76 17.84
CA GLU A 367 1.87 23.13 17.38
C GLU A 367 2.12 24.00 18.61
N GLU A 368 3.06 24.92 18.50
CA GLU A 368 3.41 25.81 19.62
C GLU A 368 2.25 26.79 19.86
N GLY A 369 1.71 26.77 21.09
CA GLY A 369 0.62 27.67 21.47
C GLY A 369 1.08 29.12 21.63
N THR A 370 0.14 30.06 21.76
CA THR A 370 0.38 31.51 21.85
C THR A 370 1.25 31.96 23.03
N MET A 371 1.48 31.10 24.02
CA MET A 371 2.37 31.36 25.17
C MET A 371 3.85 31.16 24.83
N LEU A 372 4.14 30.49 23.71
CA LEU A 372 5.47 30.35 23.10
C LEU A 372 5.59 31.37 21.96
N SER A 373 6.79 31.61 21.41
CA SER A 373 6.96 32.53 20.28
C SER A 373 6.77 31.77 18.95
N PRO A 374 5.54 31.44 18.53
CA PRO A 374 5.30 30.39 17.53
C PRO A 374 5.66 30.82 16.10
N GLY A 375 6.07 32.08 15.95
CA GLY A 375 6.54 32.67 14.69
C GLY A 375 8.06 32.69 14.55
N ASP A 376 8.81 32.32 15.58
CA ASP A 376 10.27 32.20 15.48
C ASP A 376 10.71 30.77 15.10
N ALA A 377 12.00 30.57 14.82
CA ALA A 377 12.49 29.29 14.33
C ALA A 377 12.68 28.23 15.44
N ILE A 378 12.37 28.51 16.69
CA ILE A 378 12.98 27.80 17.82
C ILE A 378 11.98 26.88 18.50
N VAL A 379 12.49 25.71 18.89
CA VAL A 379 11.71 24.70 19.59
C VAL A 379 11.57 25.11 21.04
N ASP A 380 10.35 25.44 21.45
CA ASP A 380 10.01 25.78 22.82
C ASP A 380 9.11 24.73 23.48
N ASP A 381 8.54 23.77 22.73
CA ASP A 381 7.71 22.69 23.30
C ASP A 381 8.54 21.82 24.28
N PRO A 382 8.21 21.81 25.60
CA PRO A 382 9.03 21.14 26.60
C PRO A 382 9.14 19.63 26.41
N ALA A 383 8.07 18.98 25.94
CA ALA A 383 8.06 17.55 25.70
C ALA A 383 9.00 17.19 24.53
N THR A 384 8.98 17.98 23.46
CA THR A 384 9.89 17.82 22.32
C THR A 384 11.34 18.08 22.72
N LEU A 385 11.61 19.14 23.48
CA LEU A 385 12.96 19.44 24.00
C LEU A 385 13.51 18.31 24.89
N GLN A 386 12.67 17.72 25.74
CA GLN A 386 13.07 16.56 26.55
C GLN A 386 13.49 15.37 25.68
N MET A 387 12.72 15.08 24.62
CA MET A 387 13.05 14.00 23.68
C MET A 387 14.32 14.31 22.87
N LEU A 388 14.52 15.56 22.46
CA LEU A 388 15.71 15.99 21.71
C LEU A 388 17.00 15.97 22.55
N GLY A 389 16.87 16.15 23.87
CA GLY A 389 17.98 16.07 24.82
C GLY A 389 18.44 14.65 25.14
N ASP A 390 17.61 13.64 24.86
CA ASP A 390 17.89 12.23 25.09
C ASP A 390 18.16 11.50 23.77
N ASN A 391 19.41 11.07 23.57
CA ASN A 391 19.83 10.36 22.37
C ASN A 391 19.42 8.86 22.33
N GLY A 392 18.61 8.39 23.28
CA GLY A 392 18.12 7.02 23.30
C GLY A 392 17.22 6.67 22.11
N ASP A 393 17.30 5.42 21.65
CA ASP A 393 16.53 4.91 20.51
C ASP A 393 15.01 5.12 20.65
N ALA A 394 14.50 5.05 21.89
CA ALA A 394 13.09 5.28 22.18
C ALA A 394 12.67 6.74 21.90
N CYS A 395 13.51 7.72 22.27
CA CYS A 395 13.26 9.13 22.02
C CYS A 395 13.38 9.45 20.52
N LYS A 396 14.41 8.92 19.85
CA LYS A 396 14.51 8.99 18.38
C LYS A 396 13.25 8.40 17.71
N ALA A 397 12.79 7.24 18.15
CA ALA A 397 11.57 6.61 17.62
C ALA A 397 10.30 7.42 17.86
N ALA A 398 10.17 8.07 19.03
CA ALA A 398 9.04 8.94 19.36
C ALA A 398 9.02 10.20 18.49
N LEU A 399 10.17 10.85 18.29
CA LEU A 399 10.30 12.05 17.45
C LEU A 399 9.82 11.80 16.00
N ARG A 400 10.03 10.59 15.46
CA ARG A 400 9.56 10.23 14.10
C ARG A 400 8.04 10.23 13.93
N HIS A 401 7.28 10.14 15.02
CA HIS A 401 5.82 10.09 14.97
C HIS A 401 5.17 11.45 15.31
N LEU A 402 5.98 12.48 15.54
CA LEU A 402 5.47 13.84 15.67
C LEU A 402 5.08 14.39 14.30
N VAL A 403 3.92 15.03 14.24
CA VAL A 403 3.46 15.86 13.11
C VAL A 403 3.51 17.30 13.59
N VAL A 404 4.50 18.05 13.12
CA VAL A 404 4.86 19.34 13.73
C VAL A 404 4.43 20.48 12.81
N LYS A 405 3.73 21.47 13.35
CA LYS A 405 3.45 22.72 12.65
C LYS A 405 4.44 23.79 13.06
N HIS A 406 5.16 24.34 12.09
CA HIS A 406 6.01 25.50 12.28
C HIS A 406 6.11 26.30 10.98
N PRO A 407 6.59 27.55 11.04
CA PRO A 407 6.93 28.30 9.85
C PRO A 407 8.01 27.55 9.04
N THR A 408 7.81 27.36 7.73
CA THR A 408 8.83 26.76 6.84
C THR A 408 10.17 27.51 6.94
N GLU A 409 11.29 26.83 6.71
CA GLU A 409 12.63 27.42 6.66
C GLU A 409 12.98 28.06 5.30
N TRP A 410 12.18 27.79 4.26
CA TRP A 410 12.45 28.19 2.87
C TRP A 410 11.82 29.53 2.46
N ASP A 411 11.10 30.17 3.38
CA ASP A 411 10.58 31.53 3.23
C ASP A 411 11.62 32.54 3.73
N VAL A 412 11.83 33.61 2.97
CA VAL A 412 12.83 34.65 3.25
C VAL A 412 12.20 35.96 3.72
N ALA A 413 10.86 36.07 3.70
CA ALA A 413 10.15 37.31 3.99
C ALA A 413 10.30 37.80 5.44
N ASP A 414 10.59 36.89 6.38
CA ASP A 414 10.59 37.18 7.82
C ASP A 414 11.91 36.81 8.53
N LEU A 415 13.02 36.70 7.79
CA LEU A 415 14.31 36.26 8.32
C LEU A 415 14.71 37.00 9.60
N ASP A 416 14.67 38.34 9.58
CA ASP A 416 15.06 39.18 10.72
C ASP A 416 14.20 38.89 11.97
N ALA A 417 12.88 38.75 11.80
CA ALA A 417 11.97 38.47 12.92
C ALA A 417 12.11 37.02 13.43
N ARG A 418 12.15 36.05 12.51
CA ARG A 418 12.19 34.61 12.81
C ARG A 418 13.46 34.20 13.54
N PHE A 419 14.59 34.85 13.25
CA PHE A 419 15.88 34.52 13.86
C PHE A 419 16.38 35.57 14.87
N ALA A 420 15.59 36.59 15.18
CA ALA A 420 15.94 37.65 16.14
C ALA A 420 16.47 37.10 17.49
N ARG A 421 15.91 35.97 17.96
CA ARG A 421 16.37 35.32 19.18
C ARG A 421 17.81 34.82 19.07
N LEU A 422 18.25 34.28 17.93
CA LEU A 422 19.64 33.82 17.73
C LEU A 422 20.67 34.95 17.67
N CYS A 423 20.23 36.20 17.51
CA CYS A 423 21.08 37.39 17.52
C CYS A 423 21.27 38.00 18.93
N LYS A 424 20.64 37.44 19.97
CA LYS A 424 20.81 37.93 21.35
C LYS A 424 22.21 37.59 21.91
N PRO A 425 22.71 38.33 22.91
CA PRO A 425 24.00 38.06 23.53
C PRO A 425 24.18 36.60 23.95
N GLY A 426 25.32 36.01 23.58
CA GLY A 426 25.65 34.61 23.88
C GLY A 426 25.12 33.57 22.89
N LEU A 427 24.44 34.00 21.81
CA LEU A 427 23.91 33.10 20.78
C LEU A 427 24.67 33.20 19.44
N PRO A 428 24.55 32.20 18.55
CA PRO A 428 25.47 32.02 17.42
C PRO A 428 25.45 33.12 16.36
N LEU A 429 24.34 33.87 16.24
CA LEU A 429 24.16 34.92 15.23
C LEU A 429 24.27 36.32 15.83
N VAL A 430 24.91 36.47 17.00
CA VAL A 430 25.10 37.76 17.69
C VAL A 430 26.00 38.73 16.92
N ALA A 431 27.01 38.22 16.20
CA ALA A 431 27.89 39.04 15.39
C ALA A 431 27.20 39.40 14.06
N GLU A 432 27.25 40.68 13.68
CA GLU A 432 26.59 41.20 12.47
C GLU A 432 27.06 40.45 11.21
N ASP A 433 28.35 40.19 11.12
CA ASP A 433 29.00 39.43 10.05
C ASP A 433 28.59 37.95 10.04
N SER A 434 28.26 37.34 11.18
CA SER A 434 27.64 36.00 11.21
C SER A 434 26.18 36.04 10.78
N TRP A 435 25.43 37.06 11.20
CA TRP A 435 24.04 37.27 10.79
C TRP A 435 23.91 37.48 9.28
N GLN A 436 24.71 38.38 8.69
CA GLN A 436 24.65 38.69 7.26
C GLN A 436 25.00 37.46 6.42
N ARG A 437 26.05 36.70 6.77
CA ARG A 437 26.40 35.45 6.07
C ARG A 437 25.26 34.43 6.11
N PHE A 438 24.62 34.26 7.28
CA PHE A 438 23.46 33.38 7.42
C PHE A 438 22.27 33.86 6.58
N LYS A 439 21.98 35.17 6.61
CA LYS A 439 20.89 35.79 5.84
C LYS A 439 21.07 35.61 4.33
N GLU A 440 22.28 35.84 3.82
CA GLU A 440 22.63 35.63 2.41
C GLU A 440 22.45 34.16 1.99
N GLN A 441 22.87 33.22 2.83
CA GLN A 441 22.67 31.79 2.59
C GLN A 441 21.19 31.42 2.55
N ALA A 442 20.41 31.88 3.54
CA ALA A 442 18.97 31.62 3.59
C ALA A 442 18.27 32.21 2.36
N GLN A 443 18.66 33.39 1.90
CA GLN A 443 18.17 33.98 0.66
C GLN A 443 18.50 33.13 -0.57
N LYS A 444 19.71 32.58 -0.66
CA LYS A 444 20.11 31.65 -1.73
C LYS A 444 19.33 30.35 -1.69
N LEU A 445 18.89 29.85 -0.53
CA LEU A 445 18.07 28.64 -0.41
C LEU A 445 16.57 28.93 -0.58
N GLY A 446 16.15 30.18 -0.38
CA GLY A 446 14.76 30.59 -0.38
C GLY A 446 14.04 30.43 -1.71
N PHE A 447 12.81 29.95 -1.64
CA PHE A 447 11.92 29.82 -2.81
C PHE A 447 10.42 29.96 -2.47
N TRP A 448 10.06 29.95 -1.19
CA TRP A 448 8.68 29.73 -0.75
C TRP A 448 7.69 30.79 -1.24
N GLN A 449 8.13 32.06 -1.36
CA GLN A 449 7.28 33.17 -1.79
C GLN A 449 6.65 32.97 -3.18
N HIS A 450 7.18 32.06 -4.00
CA HIS A 450 6.67 31.78 -5.34
C HIS A 450 5.59 30.68 -5.38
N THR A 451 5.37 29.98 -4.26
CA THR A 451 4.51 28.77 -4.23
C THR A 451 3.04 29.05 -3.96
N GLY A 452 2.72 30.19 -3.32
CA GLY A 452 1.38 30.48 -2.80
C GLY A 452 0.97 29.64 -1.58
N LEU A 453 1.90 28.87 -0.99
CA LEU A 453 1.63 28.05 0.19
C LEU A 453 1.60 28.90 1.47
N PRO A 454 0.85 28.47 2.51
CA PRO A 454 0.87 29.11 3.82
C PRO A 454 2.27 29.19 4.41
N ARG A 455 2.50 30.20 5.24
CA ARG A 455 3.78 30.42 5.92
C ARG A 455 4.15 29.27 6.87
N ALA A 456 3.18 28.73 7.58
CA ALA A 456 3.32 27.59 8.49
C ALA A 456 2.55 26.39 7.94
N VAL A 457 3.19 25.22 7.93
CA VAL A 457 2.65 23.96 7.40
C VAL A 457 2.95 22.82 8.36
N TRP A 458 2.25 21.70 8.21
CA TRP A 458 2.46 20.51 9.01
C TRP A 458 3.51 19.61 8.37
N HIS A 459 4.63 19.41 9.05
CA HIS A 459 5.70 18.52 8.65
C HIS A 459 5.52 17.14 9.27
N PHE A 460 5.87 16.11 8.51
CA PHE A 460 5.99 14.74 8.98
C PHE A 460 7.45 14.31 8.92
N HIS A 461 7.87 13.37 9.78
CA HIS A 461 9.12 12.65 9.52
C HIS A 461 8.97 11.89 8.19
N PRO A 462 9.74 12.26 7.14
CA PRO A 462 9.41 11.84 5.78
C PRO A 462 9.50 10.33 5.57
N LEU A 463 10.51 9.65 6.16
CA LEU A 463 10.62 8.18 6.04
C LEU A 463 9.53 7.45 6.82
N GLN A 464 9.05 8.01 7.93
CA GLN A 464 7.99 7.39 8.75
C GLN A 464 6.62 7.57 8.07
N PHE A 465 6.40 8.73 7.45
CA PHE A 465 5.24 8.97 6.60
C PHE A 465 5.17 7.97 5.43
N ILE A 466 6.28 7.79 4.70
CA ILE A 466 6.36 6.81 3.61
C ILE A 466 6.06 5.41 4.14
N HIS A 467 6.73 4.97 5.21
CA HIS A 467 6.51 3.67 5.82
C HIS A 467 5.04 3.44 6.21
N HIS A 468 4.40 4.42 6.85
CA HIS A 468 3.00 4.35 7.23
C HIS A 468 2.08 4.25 6.01
N MET A 469 2.25 5.14 5.03
CA MET A 469 1.37 5.21 3.86
C MET A 469 1.53 4.03 2.90
N ARG A 470 2.68 3.34 2.91
CA ARG A 470 2.89 2.09 2.15
C ARG A 470 1.94 0.97 2.56
N ARG A 471 1.44 1.00 3.80
CA ARG A 471 0.48 0.02 4.32
C ARG A 471 -0.91 0.20 3.73
N ALA A 472 -1.20 1.35 3.11
CA ALA A 472 -2.48 1.59 2.47
C ALA A 472 -2.66 0.74 1.20
N LEU A 473 -1.68 0.70 0.28
CA LEU A 473 -1.79 0.02 -1.03
C LEU A 473 -3.07 0.32 -1.83
N TRP A 474 -3.77 1.42 -1.53
CA TRP A 474 -4.92 1.87 -2.31
C TRP A 474 -4.44 2.40 -3.67
N LEU A 475 -4.87 1.80 -4.77
CA LEU A 475 -4.50 2.21 -6.12
C LEU A 475 -5.50 3.24 -6.66
N SER A 476 -5.00 4.40 -7.06
CA SER A 476 -5.76 5.35 -7.88
C SER A 476 -6.06 4.74 -9.25
N ALA A 477 -7.00 5.35 -9.99
CA ALA A 477 -7.31 4.89 -11.34
C ALA A 477 -6.10 4.94 -12.29
N ASN A 478 -5.26 5.98 -12.19
CA ASN A 478 -4.09 6.13 -13.04
C ASN A 478 -3.05 5.04 -12.76
N GLU A 479 -2.84 4.73 -11.47
CA GLU A 479 -1.94 3.66 -11.05
C GLU A 479 -2.48 2.29 -11.48
N LEU A 480 -3.76 1.99 -11.24
CA LEU A 480 -4.36 0.71 -11.64
C LEU A 480 -4.38 0.53 -13.17
N LYS A 481 -4.48 1.61 -13.95
CA LYS A 481 -4.36 1.54 -15.42
C LYS A 481 -2.99 1.00 -15.86
N GLN A 482 -1.91 1.23 -15.10
CA GLN A 482 -0.57 0.72 -15.41
C GLN A 482 -0.44 -0.80 -15.22
N ALA A 483 -1.37 -1.46 -14.52
CA ALA A 483 -1.43 -2.92 -14.48
C ALA A 483 -1.87 -3.54 -15.82
N VAL A 484 -2.48 -2.74 -16.71
CA VAL A 484 -2.87 -3.18 -18.04
C VAL A 484 -1.71 -2.93 -19.02
N PRO A 485 -1.18 -3.97 -19.68
CA PRO A 485 -0.13 -3.79 -20.67
C PRO A 485 -0.49 -2.82 -21.79
N ALA A 486 0.47 -2.01 -22.23
CA ALA A 486 0.31 -1.14 -23.39
C ALA A 486 0.13 -1.96 -24.69
N ARG A 487 0.74 -3.15 -24.73
CA ARG A 487 0.65 -4.13 -25.81
C ARG A 487 0.29 -5.49 -25.24
N ALA A 488 -0.65 -6.15 -25.89
CA ALA A 488 -1.22 -7.42 -25.44
C ALA A 488 -0.62 -8.59 -26.21
N LEU A 489 -0.28 -9.65 -25.47
CA LEU A 489 -0.16 -10.97 -26.06
C LEU A 489 -1.56 -11.54 -26.24
N ARG A 490 -1.74 -12.37 -27.26
CA ARG A 490 -3.01 -13.07 -27.46
C ARG A 490 -2.80 -14.41 -28.12
N GLY A 491 -3.33 -15.46 -27.49
CA GLY A 491 -3.48 -16.76 -28.10
C GLY A 491 -4.42 -16.73 -29.31
N VAL A 492 -4.03 -17.39 -30.42
CA VAL A 492 -4.86 -17.56 -31.62
C VAL A 492 -5.13 -19.04 -31.85
N GLY A 493 -6.43 -19.38 -32.01
CA GLY A 493 -6.92 -20.74 -32.20
C GLY A 493 -7.73 -21.27 -31.01
N THR A 494 -8.42 -22.39 -31.20
CA THR A 494 -9.23 -23.05 -30.16
C THR A 494 -8.36 -23.99 -29.31
N GLY A 495 -8.46 -23.90 -27.98
CA GLY A 495 -7.67 -24.72 -27.03
C GLY A 495 -6.41 -24.00 -26.53
N VAL A 496 -5.42 -24.76 -26.04
CA VAL A 496 -4.09 -24.20 -25.69
C VAL A 496 -3.47 -23.65 -26.98
N PRO A 497 -3.28 -22.32 -27.09
CA PRO A 497 -2.99 -21.68 -28.36
C PRO A 497 -1.62 -22.12 -28.87
N LYS A 498 -1.59 -22.76 -30.05
CA LYS A 498 -0.33 -23.09 -30.76
C LYS A 498 0.36 -21.86 -31.36
N ARG A 499 -0.32 -20.70 -31.34
CA ARG A 499 0.11 -19.45 -31.97
C ARG A 499 -0.19 -18.29 -31.02
N ILE A 500 0.80 -17.46 -30.74
CA ILE A 500 0.64 -16.23 -29.95
C ILE A 500 1.01 -15.04 -30.83
N VAL A 501 0.17 -14.01 -30.82
CA VAL A 501 0.42 -12.72 -31.48
C VAL A 501 0.69 -11.62 -30.45
N TYR A 502 1.38 -10.57 -30.87
CA TYR A 502 1.68 -9.37 -30.10
C TYR A 502 1.12 -8.14 -30.80
N GLU A 503 0.16 -7.50 -30.16
CA GLU A 503 -0.68 -6.47 -30.77
C GLU A 503 -0.78 -5.27 -29.83
N ASN A 504 -1.15 -4.10 -30.38
CA ASN A 504 -1.52 -2.99 -29.51
C ASN A 504 -2.73 -3.39 -28.66
N ALA A 505 -2.74 -2.99 -27.39
CA ALA A 505 -3.92 -3.22 -26.56
C ALA A 505 -5.14 -2.54 -27.19
N ARG A 506 -6.31 -3.19 -27.12
CA ARG A 506 -7.56 -2.60 -27.63
C ARG A 506 -7.80 -1.24 -26.96
N PRO A 507 -8.41 -0.24 -27.64
CA PRO A 507 -8.74 1.03 -27.02
C PRO A 507 -9.60 0.90 -25.75
N SER A 508 -10.43 -0.15 -25.68
CA SER A 508 -11.26 -0.49 -24.52
C SER A 508 -10.51 -1.19 -23.38
N ALA A 509 -9.21 -1.49 -23.50
CA ALA A 509 -8.44 -2.15 -22.45
C ALA A 509 -8.26 -1.20 -21.26
N GLY A 510 -8.62 -1.66 -20.06
CA GLY A 510 -8.69 -0.84 -18.86
C GLY A 510 -9.99 -0.06 -18.69
N ARG A 511 -11.02 -0.27 -19.52
CA ARG A 511 -12.33 0.39 -19.38
C ARG A 511 -12.97 0.13 -18.01
N LEU A 512 -12.70 -1.01 -17.39
CA LEU A 512 -13.23 -1.36 -16.07
C LEU A 512 -12.56 -0.61 -14.90
N VAL A 513 -11.41 0.03 -15.11
CA VAL A 513 -10.61 0.64 -14.03
C VAL A 513 -11.38 1.75 -13.31
N MET A 514 -11.83 2.78 -14.03
CA MET A 514 -12.54 3.92 -13.44
C MET A 514 -13.79 3.53 -12.64
N PRO A 515 -14.75 2.76 -13.19
CA PRO A 515 -15.97 2.42 -12.47
C PRO A 515 -15.76 1.43 -11.30
N ASN A 516 -14.66 0.68 -11.26
CA ASN A 516 -14.45 -0.36 -10.26
C ASN A 516 -13.31 -0.08 -9.27
N LYS A 517 -12.55 1.03 -9.39
CA LYS A 517 -11.35 1.29 -8.58
C LYS A 517 -11.64 1.17 -7.07
N ASN A 518 -12.73 1.76 -6.58
CA ASN A 518 -13.05 1.78 -5.16
C ASN A 518 -13.43 0.38 -4.68
N THR A 519 -14.31 -0.29 -5.42
CA THR A 519 -14.80 -1.61 -5.06
C THR A 519 -13.72 -2.69 -5.14
N LEU A 520 -12.80 -2.60 -6.10
CA LEU A 520 -11.62 -3.48 -6.16
C LEU A 520 -10.70 -3.28 -4.96
N ASN A 521 -10.35 -2.02 -4.64
CA ASN A 521 -9.50 -1.73 -3.47
C ASN A 521 -10.13 -2.16 -2.14
N ALA A 522 -11.45 -2.02 -2.00
CA ALA A 522 -12.19 -2.50 -0.83
C ALA A 522 -12.24 -4.04 -0.79
N SER A 523 -12.51 -4.69 -1.92
CA SER A 523 -12.49 -6.16 -2.03
C SER A 523 -11.12 -6.72 -1.66
N TRP A 524 -10.03 -6.19 -2.22
CA TRP A 524 -8.68 -6.65 -1.87
C TRP A 524 -8.38 -6.61 -0.38
N ARG A 525 -8.87 -5.59 0.33
CA ARG A 525 -8.74 -5.53 1.80
C ARG A 525 -9.56 -6.61 2.49
N LYS A 526 -10.84 -6.74 2.14
CA LYS A 526 -11.76 -7.74 2.72
C LYS A 526 -11.21 -9.15 2.59
N TYR A 527 -10.54 -9.45 1.48
CA TYR A 527 -10.00 -10.78 1.18
C TYR A 527 -8.51 -10.94 1.51
N GLY A 528 -7.90 -9.98 2.23
CA GLY A 528 -6.49 -10.06 2.64
C GLY A 528 -5.48 -10.02 1.48
N ILE A 529 -5.86 -9.49 0.32
CA ILE A 529 -4.99 -9.23 -0.84
C ILE A 529 -4.28 -7.88 -0.61
N THR A 530 -3.59 -7.78 0.52
CA THR A 530 -3.02 -6.54 1.08
C THR A 530 -1.48 -6.56 1.09
N SER A 531 -0.86 -7.55 0.44
CA SER A 531 0.57 -7.56 0.14
C SER A 531 0.80 -7.31 -1.34
N ARG A 532 1.96 -6.73 -1.69
CA ARG A 532 2.35 -6.50 -3.09
C ARG A 532 2.37 -7.79 -3.91
N ALA A 533 2.81 -8.90 -3.32
CA ALA A 533 2.86 -10.20 -3.98
C ALA A 533 1.46 -10.75 -4.28
N ARG A 534 0.54 -10.74 -3.29
CA ARG A 534 -0.85 -11.16 -3.47
C ARG A 534 -1.56 -10.30 -4.51
N LEU A 535 -1.39 -8.97 -4.43
CA LEU A 535 -2.01 -8.04 -5.38
C LEU A 535 -1.45 -8.19 -6.79
N ALA A 536 -0.14 -8.38 -6.95
CA ALA A 536 0.47 -8.64 -8.25
C ALA A 536 -0.07 -9.93 -8.87
N ALA A 537 -0.15 -11.01 -8.10
CA ALA A 537 -0.67 -12.29 -8.57
C ALA A 537 -2.17 -12.23 -8.91
N PHE A 538 -2.96 -11.48 -8.13
CA PHE A 538 -4.37 -11.22 -8.44
C PHE A 538 -4.51 -10.41 -9.74
N LEU A 539 -3.74 -9.34 -9.90
CA LEU A 539 -3.78 -8.49 -11.11
C LEU A 539 -3.34 -9.25 -12.35
N GLY A 540 -2.25 -10.01 -12.29
CA GLY A 540 -1.77 -10.80 -13.43
C GLY A 540 -2.81 -11.79 -13.97
N ASN A 541 -3.64 -12.34 -13.09
CA ASN A 541 -4.77 -13.19 -13.49
C ASN A 541 -5.98 -12.37 -13.95
N SER A 542 -6.47 -11.45 -13.12
CA SER A 542 -7.69 -10.69 -13.41
C SER A 542 -7.60 -9.85 -14.69
N VAL A 543 -6.42 -9.29 -14.99
CA VAL A 543 -6.17 -8.57 -16.25
C VAL A 543 -6.39 -9.50 -17.44
N GLN A 544 -5.86 -10.72 -17.43
CA GLN A 544 -6.09 -11.67 -18.53
C GLN A 544 -7.55 -12.15 -18.58
N GLU A 545 -8.12 -12.53 -17.44
CA GLU A 545 -9.49 -13.08 -17.32
C GLU A 545 -10.56 -12.13 -17.87
N THR A 546 -10.35 -10.83 -17.72
CA THR A 546 -11.29 -9.78 -18.15
C THR A 546 -10.98 -9.22 -19.54
N GLY A 547 -10.11 -9.89 -20.29
CA GLY A 547 -9.63 -9.43 -21.60
C GLY A 547 -8.97 -8.06 -21.52
N TRP A 548 -7.99 -7.91 -20.64
CA TRP A 548 -7.22 -6.71 -20.32
C TRP A 548 -8.03 -5.62 -19.58
N LEU A 549 -8.81 -6.02 -18.56
CA LEU A 549 -9.75 -5.17 -17.80
C LEU A 549 -10.77 -4.45 -18.71
N ARG A 550 -11.28 -5.16 -19.71
CA ARG A 550 -12.25 -4.66 -20.69
C ARG A 550 -13.69 -5.03 -20.31
N ALA A 551 -13.93 -6.27 -19.91
CA ALA A 551 -15.28 -6.80 -19.68
C ALA A 551 -15.28 -7.79 -18.52
N THR A 552 -16.38 -7.83 -17.77
CA THR A 552 -16.62 -8.75 -16.66
C THR A 552 -17.36 -10.01 -17.09
N SER A 553 -17.79 -10.14 -18.35
CA SER A 553 -18.45 -11.34 -18.90
C SER A 553 -17.57 -11.98 -19.97
N GLU A 554 -17.55 -13.32 -20.00
CA GLU A 554 -16.90 -14.09 -21.06
C GLU A 554 -17.51 -13.77 -22.44
N ASP A 555 -16.66 -13.45 -23.42
CA ASP A 555 -17.07 -13.23 -24.82
C ASP A 555 -17.50 -14.55 -25.49
N GLU A 556 -18.45 -14.48 -26.44
CA GLU A 556 -18.83 -15.62 -27.31
C GLU A 556 -19.24 -16.91 -26.55
N SER A 557 -19.78 -16.75 -25.34
CA SER A 557 -20.05 -17.85 -24.40
C SER A 557 -21.38 -18.58 -24.63
N GLY A 558 -22.29 -18.03 -25.44
CA GLY A 558 -23.65 -18.57 -25.64
C GLY A 558 -23.70 -20.00 -26.19
N GLY A 559 -22.68 -20.41 -26.95
CA GLY A 559 -22.57 -21.78 -27.50
C GLY A 559 -21.77 -22.76 -26.64
N LYS A 560 -21.22 -22.33 -25.50
CA LYS A 560 -20.42 -23.20 -24.61
C LYS A 560 -21.32 -24.17 -23.88
N TRP A 561 -20.86 -25.41 -23.63
CA TRP A 561 -21.65 -26.45 -22.96
C TRP A 561 -22.12 -26.05 -21.55
N TYR A 562 -21.40 -25.14 -20.89
CA TYR A 562 -21.76 -24.62 -19.56
C TYR A 562 -22.67 -23.38 -19.62
N ALA A 563 -23.07 -22.88 -20.79
CA ALA A 563 -23.99 -21.75 -20.89
C ALA A 563 -25.36 -22.08 -20.25
N PRO A 564 -26.02 -21.11 -19.59
CA PRO A 564 -25.66 -19.69 -19.39
C PRO A 564 -24.73 -19.40 -18.18
N TRP A 565 -24.08 -20.42 -17.63
CA TRP A 565 -23.22 -20.36 -16.43
C TRP A 565 -21.74 -20.14 -16.76
N TYR A 566 -21.48 -19.29 -17.75
CA TYR A 566 -20.15 -18.87 -18.20
C TYR A 566 -19.48 -17.87 -17.23
N GLY A 567 -18.22 -17.54 -17.52
CA GLY A 567 -17.38 -16.69 -16.67
C GLY A 567 -17.94 -15.28 -16.44
N ARG A 568 -18.01 -14.86 -15.17
CA ARG A 568 -18.35 -13.49 -14.77
C ARG A 568 -17.42 -12.93 -13.68
N GLY A 569 -17.31 -11.61 -13.60
CA GLY A 569 -16.47 -10.91 -12.62
C GLY A 569 -14.97 -10.94 -12.96
N PHE A 570 -14.14 -10.47 -12.02
CA PHE A 570 -12.71 -10.24 -12.27
C PHE A 570 -11.84 -11.50 -12.35
N LEU A 571 -12.33 -12.64 -11.86
CA LEU A 571 -11.69 -13.96 -12.02
C LEU A 571 -12.59 -14.97 -12.74
N GLN A 572 -13.57 -14.48 -13.51
CA GLN A 572 -14.45 -15.30 -14.37
C GLN A 572 -15.08 -16.50 -13.65
N LEU A 573 -15.82 -16.24 -12.57
CA LEU A 573 -16.59 -17.26 -11.83
C LEU A 573 -17.48 -18.04 -12.81
N THR A 574 -17.25 -19.36 -12.91
CA THR A 574 -17.87 -20.23 -13.93
C THR A 574 -18.46 -21.48 -13.29
N HIS A 575 -19.51 -22.05 -13.90
CA HIS A 575 -20.27 -23.23 -13.48
C HIS A 575 -21.24 -23.02 -12.31
N PRO A 576 -22.44 -23.67 -12.32
CA PRO A 576 -23.47 -23.46 -11.29
C PRO A 576 -22.99 -23.64 -9.85
N GLY A 577 -22.14 -24.63 -9.59
CA GLY A 577 -21.65 -24.91 -8.25
C GLY A 577 -20.84 -23.76 -7.64
N ASN A 578 -20.04 -23.06 -8.44
CA ASN A 578 -19.26 -21.91 -7.96
C ASN A 578 -20.15 -20.71 -7.64
N TYR A 579 -21.16 -20.42 -8.47
CA TYR A 579 -22.15 -19.37 -8.19
C TYR A 579 -22.97 -19.68 -6.93
N ILE A 580 -23.47 -20.92 -6.80
CA ILE A 580 -24.24 -21.33 -5.62
C ILE A 580 -23.41 -21.19 -4.34
N ASN A 581 -22.15 -21.61 -4.37
CA ASN A 581 -21.28 -21.49 -3.20
C ASN A 581 -20.98 -20.02 -2.86
N TYR A 582 -20.74 -19.18 -3.87
CA TYR A 582 -20.59 -17.74 -3.69
C TYR A 582 -21.83 -17.11 -3.05
N TRP A 583 -23.02 -17.42 -3.55
CA TRP A 583 -24.27 -16.89 -3.01
C TRP A 583 -24.55 -17.38 -1.58
N LYS A 584 -24.24 -18.63 -1.26
CA LYS A 584 -24.30 -19.13 0.14
C LYS A 584 -23.33 -18.37 1.04
N PHE A 585 -22.11 -18.11 0.57
CA PHE A 585 -21.15 -17.27 1.28
C PHE A 585 -21.67 -15.84 1.51
N ARG A 586 -22.42 -15.27 0.55
CA ARG A 586 -23.14 -13.99 0.67
C ARG A 586 -24.39 -14.04 1.58
N GLY A 587 -24.68 -15.19 2.20
CA GLY A 587 -25.88 -15.40 3.03
C GLY A 587 -27.19 -15.50 2.25
N ARG A 588 -27.14 -15.72 0.92
CA ARG A 588 -28.34 -15.86 0.10
C ARG A 588 -28.92 -17.27 0.25
N SER A 589 -30.22 -17.36 0.52
CA SER A 589 -30.93 -18.64 0.62
C SER A 589 -31.23 -19.21 -0.77
N ILE A 590 -30.83 -20.47 -0.98
CA ILE A 590 -31.08 -21.20 -2.22
C ILE A 590 -31.68 -22.55 -1.86
N ASP A 591 -32.85 -22.83 -2.43
CA ASP A 591 -33.54 -24.10 -2.26
C ASP A 591 -32.63 -25.30 -2.65
N SER A 592 -32.63 -26.32 -1.80
CA SER A 592 -31.76 -27.49 -1.96
C SER A 592 -32.16 -28.32 -3.18
N ALA A 593 -33.44 -28.37 -3.54
CA ALA A 593 -33.93 -29.05 -4.73
C ALA A 593 -33.52 -28.30 -6.00
N VAL A 594 -33.55 -26.96 -6.00
CA VAL A 594 -33.01 -26.13 -7.10
C VAL A 594 -31.51 -26.36 -7.27
N SER A 595 -30.75 -26.34 -6.17
CA SER A 595 -29.31 -26.64 -6.20
C SER A 595 -29.01 -28.02 -6.76
N ALA A 596 -29.73 -29.05 -6.32
CA ALA A 596 -29.57 -30.42 -6.79
C ALA A 596 -29.97 -30.57 -8.27
N ARG A 597 -31.01 -29.86 -8.73
CA ARG A 597 -31.43 -29.84 -10.14
C ARG A 597 -30.35 -29.22 -11.02
N LEU A 598 -29.77 -28.09 -10.62
CA LEU A 598 -28.66 -27.44 -11.33
C LEU A 598 -27.41 -28.33 -11.36
N ALA A 599 -27.08 -29.01 -10.26
CA ALA A 599 -25.96 -29.94 -10.22
C ALA A 599 -26.13 -31.11 -11.20
N ARG A 600 -27.33 -31.71 -11.26
CA ARG A 600 -27.64 -32.78 -12.24
C ARG A 600 -27.58 -32.27 -13.68
N ALA A 601 -28.18 -31.10 -13.95
CA ALA A 601 -28.14 -30.48 -15.27
C ALA A 601 -26.69 -30.17 -15.70
N HIS A 602 -25.87 -29.68 -14.78
CA HIS A 602 -24.46 -29.40 -15.03
C HIS A 602 -23.66 -30.68 -15.33
N ALA A 603 -23.82 -31.74 -14.54
CA ALA A 603 -23.16 -33.02 -14.79
C ALA A 603 -23.55 -33.60 -16.16
N ARG A 604 -24.83 -33.51 -16.53
CA ARG A 604 -25.30 -33.96 -17.85
C ARG A 604 -24.77 -33.07 -18.98
N ALA A 605 -24.65 -31.77 -18.76
CA ALA A 605 -24.08 -30.84 -19.73
C ALA A 605 -22.58 -31.10 -19.97
N ASP A 606 -21.84 -31.44 -18.91
CA ASP A 606 -20.42 -31.82 -18.98
C ASP A 606 -20.23 -33.12 -19.76
N GLU A 607 -21.04 -34.14 -19.44
CA GLU A 607 -21.03 -35.45 -20.10
C GLU A 607 -21.34 -35.32 -21.60
N LEU A 608 -22.41 -34.60 -21.94
CA LEU A 608 -22.86 -34.41 -23.33
C LEU A 608 -22.04 -33.37 -24.10
N ARG A 609 -21.21 -32.58 -23.40
CA ARG A 609 -20.58 -31.37 -23.92
C ARG A 609 -21.58 -30.47 -24.65
N SER A 610 -22.78 -30.33 -24.07
CA SER A 610 -23.91 -29.59 -24.63
C SER A 610 -24.59 -28.74 -23.56
N ASN A 611 -25.04 -27.53 -23.92
CA ASN A 611 -25.72 -26.60 -23.01
C ASN A 611 -27.22 -26.90 -22.82
N VAL A 612 -27.79 -27.80 -23.62
CA VAL A 612 -29.21 -28.16 -23.59
C VAL A 612 -29.69 -28.53 -22.19
N PRO A 613 -28.98 -29.34 -21.38
CA PRO A 613 -29.43 -29.67 -20.03
C PRO A 613 -29.54 -28.45 -19.11
N LEU A 614 -28.61 -27.51 -19.19
CA LEU A 614 -28.63 -26.28 -18.39
C LEU A 614 -29.72 -25.31 -18.86
N HIS A 615 -29.92 -25.18 -20.18
CA HIS A 615 -31.02 -24.39 -20.73
C HIS A 615 -32.39 -24.96 -20.38
N SER A 616 -32.54 -26.29 -20.35
CA SER A 616 -33.82 -26.95 -20.02
C SER A 616 -34.33 -26.63 -18.62
N VAL A 617 -33.43 -26.30 -17.69
CA VAL A 617 -33.79 -25.93 -16.31
C VAL A 617 -33.89 -24.42 -16.10
N GLU A 618 -33.42 -23.61 -17.06
CA GLU A 618 -33.26 -22.15 -16.92
C GLU A 618 -34.58 -21.41 -16.70
N GLU A 619 -35.63 -21.75 -17.46
CA GLU A 619 -36.96 -21.12 -17.34
C GLU A 619 -37.62 -21.41 -15.99
N SER A 620 -37.30 -22.57 -15.40
CA SER A 620 -37.81 -23.00 -14.09
C SER A 620 -37.04 -22.40 -12.91
N LEU A 621 -35.98 -21.61 -13.15
CA LEU A 621 -35.22 -20.98 -12.09
C LEU A 621 -35.97 -19.77 -11.52
N PRO A 622 -35.99 -19.62 -10.17
CA PRO A 622 -36.42 -18.39 -9.53
C PRO A 622 -35.77 -17.15 -10.16
N SER A 623 -36.53 -16.07 -10.32
CA SER A 623 -36.04 -14.80 -10.90
C SER A 623 -34.81 -14.28 -10.16
N ALA A 624 -34.80 -14.38 -8.83
CA ALA A 624 -33.67 -14.00 -7.98
C ALA A 624 -32.37 -14.69 -8.37
N ILE A 625 -32.38 -15.99 -8.71
CA ILE A 625 -31.16 -16.73 -9.11
C ILE A 625 -30.61 -16.21 -10.44
N ARG A 626 -31.51 -15.89 -11.38
CA ARG A 626 -31.11 -15.31 -12.68
C ARG A 626 -30.55 -13.91 -12.51
N GLN A 627 -31.18 -13.09 -11.66
CA GLN A 627 -30.69 -11.77 -11.28
C GLN A 627 -29.31 -11.85 -10.63
N TRP A 628 -29.16 -12.65 -9.57
CA TRP A 628 -27.90 -12.82 -8.85
C TRP A 628 -26.75 -13.32 -9.72
N ARG A 629 -27.04 -14.06 -10.80
CA ARG A 629 -26.04 -14.46 -11.80
C ARG A 629 -25.63 -13.27 -12.67
N GLY A 630 -26.60 -12.44 -13.09
CA GLY A 630 -26.36 -11.18 -13.81
C GLY A 630 -25.58 -10.16 -12.97
N ASP A 631 -25.89 -10.04 -11.68
CA ASP A 631 -25.26 -9.10 -10.75
C ASP A 631 -23.72 -9.25 -10.73
N VAL A 632 -23.18 -10.47 -10.89
CA VAL A 632 -21.72 -10.72 -10.96
C VAL A 632 -21.06 -10.05 -12.20
N THR A 633 -21.85 -9.72 -13.23
CA THR A 633 -21.41 -8.92 -14.39
C THR A 633 -21.68 -7.43 -14.17
N ASP A 634 -22.90 -7.12 -13.73
CA ASP A 634 -23.48 -5.78 -13.84
C ASP A 634 -23.23 -4.91 -12.60
N MET A 635 -23.06 -5.52 -11.42
CA MET A 635 -22.80 -4.83 -10.16
C MET A 635 -21.32 -4.87 -9.80
N THR A 636 -20.72 -3.69 -9.59
CA THR A 636 -19.28 -3.58 -9.29
C THR A 636 -18.90 -4.35 -8.02
N TYR A 637 -19.79 -4.37 -7.01
CA TYR A 637 -19.61 -5.14 -5.78
C TYR A 637 -19.52 -6.63 -6.06
N ASP A 638 -20.55 -7.24 -6.64
CA ASP A 638 -20.59 -8.68 -6.91
C ASP A 638 -19.48 -9.13 -7.87
N ALA A 639 -19.10 -8.30 -8.85
CA ALA A 639 -17.98 -8.58 -9.75
C ALA A 639 -16.63 -8.68 -9.02
N ALA A 640 -16.33 -7.76 -8.10
CA ALA A 640 -15.08 -7.73 -7.33
C ALA A 640 -15.09 -8.71 -6.14
N ASP A 641 -16.24 -8.86 -5.50
CA ASP A 641 -16.43 -9.69 -4.31
C ASP A 641 -16.42 -11.18 -4.66
N SER A 642 -17.06 -11.59 -5.77
CA SER A 642 -16.97 -12.97 -6.28
C SER A 642 -15.54 -13.41 -6.60
N ALA A 643 -14.72 -12.50 -7.14
CA ALA A 643 -13.32 -12.74 -7.41
C ALA A 643 -12.50 -12.93 -6.13
N GLY A 644 -12.72 -12.08 -5.12
CA GLY A 644 -12.10 -12.21 -3.80
C GLY A 644 -12.53 -13.50 -3.08
N TYR A 645 -13.81 -13.85 -3.14
CA TYR A 645 -14.32 -15.12 -2.62
C TYR A 645 -13.63 -16.31 -3.30
N TYR A 646 -13.54 -16.30 -4.63
CA TYR A 646 -12.90 -17.39 -5.38
C TYR A 646 -11.41 -17.51 -5.06
N TRP A 647 -10.72 -16.38 -4.89
CA TRP A 647 -9.33 -16.33 -4.42
C TRP A 647 -9.17 -16.99 -3.05
N LEU A 648 -10.04 -16.66 -2.09
CA LEU A 648 -10.00 -17.16 -0.72
C LEU A 648 -10.37 -18.65 -0.65
N LYS A 649 -11.46 -19.05 -1.31
CA LYS A 649 -11.97 -20.43 -1.39
C LYS A 649 -10.89 -21.41 -1.84
N ASN A 650 -10.13 -21.03 -2.86
CA ASN A 650 -9.10 -21.90 -3.43
C ASN A 650 -7.71 -21.68 -2.82
N ARG A 651 -7.61 -20.89 -1.74
CA ARG A 651 -6.37 -20.66 -1.00
C ARG A 651 -5.22 -20.07 -1.85
N ALA A 652 -5.55 -19.24 -2.84
CA ALA A 652 -4.57 -18.65 -3.76
C ALA A 652 -3.47 -17.83 -3.06
N TYR A 653 -3.79 -17.25 -1.90
CA TYR A 653 -2.82 -16.55 -1.04
C TYR A 653 -1.64 -17.42 -0.61
N LYS A 654 -1.81 -18.75 -0.46
CA LYS A 654 -0.72 -19.65 -0.03
C LYS A 654 0.39 -19.67 -1.06
N GLU A 655 0.01 -19.81 -2.32
CA GLU A 655 0.96 -19.78 -3.44
C GLU A 655 1.48 -18.36 -3.64
N ALA A 656 0.64 -17.33 -3.58
CA ALA A 656 1.08 -15.95 -3.78
C ALA A 656 2.04 -15.42 -2.70
N ASP A 657 2.07 -16.02 -1.50
CA ASP A 657 3.01 -15.66 -0.42
C ASP A 657 4.38 -16.35 -0.56
N VAL A 658 4.50 -17.36 -1.43
CA VAL A 658 5.78 -18.04 -1.71
C VAL A 658 6.63 -17.12 -2.57
N ASN A 659 7.85 -16.83 -2.12
CA ASN A 659 8.78 -16.06 -2.92
C ASN A 659 9.53 -16.96 -3.90
N ALA A 660 9.60 -16.52 -5.16
CA ALA A 660 10.48 -17.11 -6.17
C ALA A 660 10.87 -16.05 -7.19
N GLY A 661 12.11 -16.10 -7.67
CA GLY A 661 12.56 -15.29 -8.79
C GLY A 661 11.87 -15.66 -10.10
N SER A 662 11.86 -14.73 -11.05
CA SER A 662 11.37 -15.00 -12.39
C SER A 662 12.47 -15.60 -13.27
N THR A 663 12.12 -16.59 -14.09
CA THR A 663 13.01 -17.18 -15.10
C THR A 663 12.65 -16.65 -16.48
N ARG A 664 13.65 -16.15 -17.21
CA ARG A 664 13.46 -15.70 -18.58
C ARG A 664 13.24 -16.91 -19.49
N ARG A 665 12.18 -16.83 -20.30
CA ARG A 665 11.83 -17.80 -21.35
C ARG A 665 11.59 -17.06 -22.64
N THR A 666 11.69 -17.76 -23.77
CA THR A 666 11.43 -17.17 -25.08
C THR A 666 10.52 -18.06 -25.92
N PHE A 667 9.78 -17.44 -26.83
CA PHE A 667 9.05 -18.13 -27.89
C PHE A 667 8.97 -17.22 -29.13
N THR A 668 8.65 -17.81 -30.29
CA THR A 668 8.52 -17.06 -31.54
C THR A 668 7.10 -16.51 -31.71
N ILE A 669 6.98 -15.21 -31.94
CA ILE A 669 5.71 -14.55 -32.25
C ILE A 669 5.21 -15.01 -33.63
N HIS A 670 3.93 -15.33 -33.72
CA HIS A 670 3.33 -15.81 -34.95
C HIS A 670 3.40 -14.77 -36.08
N LEU A 671 3.56 -15.23 -37.33
CA LEU A 671 3.73 -14.36 -38.51
C LEU A 671 2.53 -13.46 -38.81
N SER A 672 1.34 -13.82 -38.32
CA SER A 672 0.13 -13.00 -38.44
C SER A 672 0.05 -11.84 -37.44
N SER A 673 1.03 -11.70 -36.55
CA SER A 673 1.04 -10.67 -35.52
C SER A 673 1.12 -9.26 -36.12
N GLN A 674 0.52 -8.27 -35.45
CA GLN A 674 0.69 -6.87 -35.86
C GLN A 674 2.14 -6.41 -35.64
N LEU A 675 2.71 -6.77 -34.48
CA LEU A 675 4.04 -6.37 -34.04
C LEU A 675 4.96 -7.60 -33.97
N LYS A 676 6.27 -7.41 -34.13
CA LYS A 676 7.30 -8.45 -33.92
C LYS A 676 7.07 -9.78 -34.69
N LYS A 677 6.56 -9.72 -35.92
CA LYS A 677 6.29 -10.91 -36.76
C LYS A 677 7.51 -11.82 -36.86
N GLY A 678 7.39 -13.07 -36.43
CA GLY A 678 8.47 -14.07 -36.51
C GLY A 678 9.67 -13.80 -35.61
N ALA A 679 9.62 -12.77 -34.76
CA ALA A 679 10.70 -12.46 -33.83
C ALA A 679 10.55 -13.28 -32.53
N LEU A 680 11.68 -13.47 -31.84
CA LEU A 680 11.68 -13.98 -30.47
C LEU A 680 11.07 -12.94 -29.53
N PHE A 681 10.25 -13.40 -28.60
CA PHE A 681 9.68 -12.62 -27.52
C PHE A 681 10.05 -13.26 -26.19
N ALA A 682 10.56 -12.44 -25.26
CA ALA A 682 10.92 -12.89 -23.93
C ALA A 682 9.74 -12.70 -22.96
N PHE A 683 9.48 -13.71 -22.15
CA PHE A 683 8.53 -13.64 -21.05
C PHE A 683 9.16 -14.21 -19.78
N TYR A 684 8.54 -13.92 -18.64
CA TYR A 684 9.13 -14.17 -17.33
C TYR A 684 8.25 -15.14 -16.55
N GLU A 685 8.68 -16.39 -16.55
CA GLU A 685 8.02 -17.48 -15.85
C GLU A 685 8.26 -17.34 -14.34
N ASN A 686 7.21 -17.48 -13.53
CA ASN A 686 7.29 -17.42 -12.08
C ASN A 686 6.47 -18.56 -11.47
N VAL A 687 7.13 -19.40 -10.65
CA VAL A 687 6.55 -20.66 -10.15
C VAL A 687 5.31 -20.45 -9.27
N PRO A 688 5.40 -19.67 -8.17
CA PRO A 688 4.26 -19.31 -7.35
C PRO A 688 3.11 -18.71 -8.15
N PHE A 689 3.40 -17.79 -9.07
CA PHE A 689 2.37 -17.14 -9.87
C PHE A 689 1.60 -18.11 -10.78
N TRP A 690 2.27 -19.07 -11.42
CA TRP A 690 1.54 -19.99 -12.30
C TRP A 690 0.69 -20.98 -11.51
N ARG A 691 1.10 -21.34 -10.29
CA ARG A 691 0.24 -22.12 -9.39
C ARG A 691 -1.03 -21.34 -9.03
N VAL A 692 -0.92 -20.04 -8.78
CA VAL A 692 -2.10 -19.15 -8.66
C VAL A 692 -2.92 -19.16 -9.96
N ALA A 693 -2.28 -19.09 -11.14
CA ALA A 693 -2.99 -19.14 -12.41
C ALA A 693 -3.72 -20.46 -12.66
N CYS A 694 -3.13 -21.59 -12.25
CA CYS A 694 -3.78 -22.90 -12.24
C CYS A 694 -4.97 -22.90 -11.28
N ILE A 695 -4.84 -22.35 -10.07
CA ILE A 695 -5.98 -22.21 -9.14
C ILE A 695 -7.13 -21.42 -9.78
N VAL A 696 -6.82 -20.33 -10.49
CA VAL A 696 -7.85 -19.48 -11.10
C VAL A 696 -8.57 -20.19 -12.24
N ASN A 697 -7.83 -20.84 -13.15
CA ASN A 697 -8.36 -21.28 -14.43
C ASN A 697 -8.41 -22.82 -14.60
N LEU A 698 -7.47 -23.58 -14.04
CA LEU A 698 -7.44 -25.05 -14.17
C LEU A 698 -6.81 -25.77 -12.96
N PRO A 699 -7.54 -25.90 -11.83
CA PRO A 699 -6.96 -26.40 -10.56
C PRO A 699 -6.33 -27.79 -10.65
N GLY A 700 -6.81 -28.65 -11.55
CA GLY A 700 -6.25 -29.99 -11.78
C GLY A 700 -4.82 -30.01 -12.34
N HIS A 701 -4.25 -28.85 -12.68
CA HIS A 701 -2.87 -28.70 -13.16
C HIS A 701 -1.91 -28.15 -12.08
N LEU A 702 -2.36 -27.94 -10.84
CA LEU A 702 -1.57 -27.33 -9.77
C LEU A 702 -0.24 -28.07 -9.49
N GLU A 703 -0.25 -29.40 -9.49
CA GLU A 703 0.89 -30.24 -9.13
C GLU A 703 1.78 -30.63 -10.34
N ARG A 704 1.51 -30.08 -11.54
CA ARG A 704 2.27 -30.45 -12.75
C ARG A 704 3.53 -29.59 -12.88
N GLU A 705 4.67 -30.19 -13.20
CA GLU A 705 5.91 -29.44 -13.45
C GLU A 705 5.80 -28.48 -14.65
N THR A 706 4.97 -28.82 -15.65
CA THR A 706 4.71 -27.98 -16.83
C THR A 706 3.20 -27.82 -17.04
N PRO A 707 2.58 -26.76 -16.52
CA PRO A 707 1.14 -26.53 -16.68
C PRO A 707 0.78 -26.21 -18.13
N SER A 708 -0.12 -26.98 -18.71
CA SER A 708 -0.74 -26.64 -20.00
C SER A 708 -1.99 -25.81 -19.75
N LEU A 709 -1.83 -24.48 -19.62
CA LEU A 709 -2.90 -23.54 -19.30
C LEU A 709 -3.10 -22.52 -20.44
N ASN A 710 -4.36 -22.31 -20.84
CA ASN A 710 -4.68 -21.30 -21.85
C ASN A 710 -4.39 -19.88 -21.32
N GLY A 711 -3.67 -19.09 -22.11
CA GLY A 711 -3.28 -17.72 -21.77
C GLY A 711 -2.25 -17.61 -20.64
N LEU A 712 -1.49 -18.67 -20.35
CA LEU A 712 -0.48 -18.63 -19.27
C LEU A 712 0.63 -17.60 -19.56
N VAL A 713 1.10 -17.54 -20.80
CA VAL A 713 2.11 -16.54 -21.22
C VAL A 713 1.55 -15.12 -21.09
N ASP A 714 0.31 -14.91 -21.50
CA ASP A 714 -0.41 -13.65 -21.38
C ASP A 714 -0.53 -13.20 -19.91
N ARG A 715 -0.78 -14.15 -18.98
CA ARG A 715 -0.80 -13.91 -17.53
C ARG A 715 0.58 -13.54 -17.00
N TYR A 716 1.66 -14.20 -17.41
CA TYR A 716 3.02 -13.80 -17.03
C TYR A 716 3.34 -12.38 -17.50
N HIS A 717 2.89 -12.02 -18.71
CA HIS A 717 3.05 -10.66 -19.24
C HIS A 717 2.30 -9.64 -18.37
N ALA A 718 1.04 -9.89 -18.02
CA ALA A 718 0.28 -9.05 -17.09
C ALA A 718 0.92 -8.99 -15.68
N TYR A 719 1.43 -10.11 -15.18
CA TYR A 719 2.11 -10.19 -13.89
C TYR A 719 3.37 -9.35 -13.84
N GLY A 720 4.20 -9.37 -14.89
CA GLY A 720 5.36 -8.49 -14.99
C GLY A 720 4.99 -7.00 -14.90
N TYR A 721 3.87 -6.59 -15.51
CA TYR A 721 3.36 -5.22 -15.38
C TYR A 721 2.91 -4.90 -13.95
N ALA A 722 2.21 -5.82 -13.30
CA ALA A 722 1.82 -5.67 -11.90
C ALA A 722 3.04 -5.61 -10.96
N GLN A 723 4.11 -6.37 -11.26
CA GLN A 723 5.35 -6.33 -10.51
C GLN A 723 6.05 -4.97 -10.64
N VAL A 724 6.19 -4.43 -11.85
CA VAL A 724 6.73 -3.08 -12.09
C VAL A 724 5.90 -2.01 -11.38
N LEU A 725 4.57 -2.14 -11.41
CA LEU A 725 3.66 -1.23 -10.72
C LEU A 725 3.79 -1.29 -9.20
N LEU A 726 3.98 -2.45 -8.58
CA LEU A 726 3.82 -2.59 -7.13
C LEU A 726 5.14 -2.60 -6.36
N PHE A 727 6.17 -3.22 -6.91
CA PHE A 727 7.46 -3.42 -6.23
C PHE A 727 8.44 -2.32 -6.59
N ASP A 728 9.27 -1.92 -5.63
CA ASP A 728 10.34 -0.94 -5.84
C ASP A 728 11.58 -1.53 -6.51
N HIS A 729 11.77 -2.85 -6.41
CA HIS A 729 12.86 -3.61 -7.03
C HIS A 729 12.38 -4.94 -7.62
N PRO A 730 11.42 -4.94 -8.57
CA PRO A 730 11.16 -6.13 -9.35
C PRO A 730 12.40 -6.47 -10.18
N THR A 731 12.68 -7.76 -10.34
CA THR A 731 13.88 -8.25 -11.01
C THR A 731 13.53 -9.20 -12.15
N PHE A 732 14.13 -8.93 -13.31
CA PHE A 732 13.90 -9.65 -14.55
C PHE A 732 15.26 -9.97 -15.21
N PRO A 733 15.72 -11.23 -15.23
CA PRO A 733 17.00 -11.55 -15.86
C PRO A 733 16.93 -11.33 -17.37
N ASP A 734 17.92 -10.66 -17.96
CA ASP A 734 18.07 -10.59 -19.41
C ASP A 734 18.71 -11.87 -19.98
N GLU A 735 19.06 -11.86 -21.28
CA GLU A 735 19.68 -13.01 -21.94
C GLU A 735 21.02 -13.45 -21.34
N THR A 736 21.74 -12.54 -20.69
CA THR A 736 23.03 -12.80 -20.02
C THR A 736 22.87 -13.14 -18.55
N GLY A 737 21.63 -13.08 -18.03
CA GLY A 737 21.30 -13.29 -16.62
C GLY A 737 21.44 -12.03 -15.76
N VAL A 738 21.73 -10.86 -16.35
CA VAL A 738 21.79 -9.60 -15.60
C VAL A 738 20.37 -9.15 -15.25
N LEU A 739 20.15 -8.81 -13.98
CA LEU A 739 18.84 -8.44 -13.47
C LEU A 739 18.47 -7.02 -13.90
N GLN A 740 17.36 -6.91 -14.63
CA GLN A 740 16.77 -5.66 -15.07
C GLN A 740 15.55 -5.31 -14.20
N PHE A 741 15.26 -4.00 -14.09
CA PHE A 741 14.09 -3.49 -13.37
C PHE A 741 12.78 -3.70 -14.15
N LYS A 742 12.86 -3.82 -15.48
CA LYS A 742 11.69 -3.99 -16.35
C LYS A 742 11.82 -5.30 -17.11
N PRO A 743 10.70 -5.97 -17.42
CA PRO A 743 10.74 -7.03 -18.39
C PRO A 743 11.11 -6.46 -19.77
N GLU A 744 11.73 -7.28 -20.61
CA GLU A 744 11.92 -6.96 -22.02
C GLU A 744 10.59 -6.55 -22.67
N ASP A 745 10.63 -5.61 -23.61
CA ASP A 745 9.45 -5.05 -24.30
C ASP A 745 8.40 -4.36 -23.42
N TYR A 746 8.73 -4.05 -22.16
CA TYR A 746 7.86 -3.25 -21.30
C TYR A 746 7.67 -1.83 -21.82
N GLU A 747 6.41 -1.39 -21.90
CA GLU A 747 6.05 -0.02 -22.21
C GLU A 747 5.02 0.52 -21.23
N TRP A 748 5.26 1.72 -20.71
CA TRP A 748 4.29 2.41 -19.88
C TRP A 748 3.02 2.69 -20.67
N LYS A 749 1.87 2.49 -20.02
CA LYS A 749 0.59 2.83 -20.64
C LYS A 749 0.38 4.34 -20.51
N LYS A 750 0.45 5.04 -21.64
CA LYS A 750 0.24 6.50 -21.71
C LYS A 750 -1.19 6.92 -21.36
#